data_AF-A0A954IWS6-F1
#
_entry.id   AF-A0A954IWS6-F1
#
_cell.length_a   1.000
_cell.length_b   1.000
_cell.length_c   1.000
_cell.angle_alpha   90.00
_cell.angle_beta   90.00
_cell.angle_gamma   90.00
#
_symmetry.space_group_name_H-M   'P 1'
#
loop_
_entity.id
_entity.type
_entity.pdbx_description
1 polymer ?
#
loop_
_entity_poly.entity_id
_entity_poly.type
_entity_poly.pdbx_seq_one_letter_code
_entity_poly.pdbx_strand_id
1 'polypeptide(L)'
;MNEVLYDKQALEKEVERATRLLLGGEQELQPGSVARLPPPASVVQILEWTRAGPEQTALLVGVRNSFLIATYSRLVSNVDVLVRRRSDQTLIRRQIMHRGEENVRIQADAKLESWKGKGPFDAILVGDTPEPDGDALRWELAVGGVLLHLEQRPGGFVRPHVTCRSSEQTFETQDYAEISLEADLGTVLRMLELIDEPVLRLATLNCDGGELGPYLVEHGLLPERDLCFAEALIEGYGHASVESLLNDVDIEVVRSMPRTYLQHQGLLPLRHEDEFVVVAVRRGENDWSEIEPAFHPRRVAPYVVSDTDYRRLWMSIDLITARQESESTNPNEHIAESLADFDEDANFVEVETPQRHEHHDEGSQGATLHFNGLLVDAVARRASDIHLEFTRSGPQIRLRIDGGLVPYDGLKLSESEGTRLLNIFKIRAQLDISERRLPQGGSIRVRIHKALYDLRLQTQPTLFGENAVIRILAQDMRVQSIEELGFPPETARTYMRVLQNPSGLVLVVGPTGSGKSTTLYAGLELLSNDGTRKIVTIEDPIEYCLPRIQQSQVNVATGFHFSDAIRSFLRQDPDVMLVGEIRDGETAREAIRASQTGHLVLSTLHCNESTDAVQRLVDLGQDLPSIASELRAVLAQRLARRVCKSCRIEVAPDTELVDVVFPAGIPDDFRTWRGQGCSRCGGTGVHGRVSVVEFLPFGDEMREAMLGGYSTQALRSLAFEHGLVSMRERAVELVKSGIVALEDLPRFLPLHRLGPELTATT
;
A
#
# COMPACT_ATOMS: atom_id res chain seq x y z
N MET A 1 -61.63 -0.53 18.04
CA MET A 1 -60.99 -1.78 17.57
C MET A 1 -61.85 -2.34 16.45
N ASN A 2 -61.58 -1.92 15.20
CA ASN A 2 -62.26 -2.44 14.00
C ASN A 2 -61.26 -3.25 13.18
N GLU A 3 -61.82 -4.22 12.45
CA GLU A 3 -61.23 -5.39 11.81
C GLU A 3 -59.91 -5.15 11.07
N VAL A 4 -58.95 -6.03 11.34
CA VAL A 4 -57.76 -6.23 10.51
C VAL A 4 -58.25 -6.79 9.16
N LEU A 5 -58.15 -6.00 8.09
CA LEU A 5 -58.72 -6.32 6.76
C LEU A 5 -58.03 -7.50 6.05
N TYR A 6 -56.80 -7.86 6.46
CA TYR A 6 -56.06 -9.03 5.97
C TYR A 6 -55.42 -9.81 7.11
N ASP A 7 -55.61 -11.12 7.17
CA ASP A 7 -54.83 -11.98 8.09
C ASP A 7 -53.33 -11.87 7.78
N LYS A 8 -52.49 -11.95 8.82
CA LYS A 8 -51.04 -11.74 8.76
C LYS A 8 -50.37 -12.62 7.70
N GLN A 9 -50.81 -13.88 7.57
CA GLN A 9 -50.32 -14.80 6.53
C GLN A 9 -50.62 -14.33 5.09
N ALA A 10 -51.70 -13.59 4.88
CA ALA A 10 -52.03 -13.04 3.57
C ALA A 10 -51.12 -11.86 3.21
N LEU A 11 -50.81 -11.00 4.19
CA LEU A 11 -49.86 -9.90 4.01
C LEU A 11 -48.44 -10.42 3.73
N GLU A 12 -47.97 -11.43 4.47
CA GLU A 12 -46.67 -12.07 4.24
C GLU A 12 -46.54 -12.59 2.80
N LYS A 13 -47.58 -13.26 2.29
CA LYS A 13 -47.60 -13.76 0.91
C LYS A 13 -47.55 -12.64 -0.14
N GLU A 14 -48.24 -11.53 0.09
CA GLU A 14 -48.20 -10.40 -0.85
C GLU A 14 -46.85 -9.66 -0.80
N VAL A 15 -46.20 -9.56 0.37
CA VAL A 15 -44.83 -9.02 0.49
C VAL A 15 -43.83 -9.89 -0.30
N GLU A 16 -43.90 -11.21 -0.14
CA GLU A 16 -43.06 -12.14 -0.90
C GLU A 16 -43.33 -12.05 -2.41
N ARG A 17 -44.59 -11.89 -2.80
CA ARG A 17 -44.99 -11.77 -4.21
C ARG A 17 -44.54 -10.45 -4.82
N ALA A 18 -44.68 -9.34 -4.09
CA ALA A 18 -44.19 -8.02 -4.49
C ALA A 18 -42.67 -8.03 -4.66
N THR A 19 -41.96 -8.68 -3.72
CA THR A 19 -40.51 -8.85 -3.81
C THR A 19 -40.10 -9.64 -5.04
N ARG A 20 -40.72 -10.81 -5.28
CA ARG A 20 -40.45 -11.63 -6.47
C ARG A 20 -40.75 -10.90 -7.77
N LEU A 21 -41.83 -10.14 -7.81
CA LEU A 21 -42.18 -9.33 -8.97
C LEU A 21 -41.17 -8.22 -9.23
N LEU A 22 -40.64 -7.57 -8.19
CA LEU A 22 -39.62 -6.53 -8.35
C LEU A 22 -38.27 -7.09 -8.83
N LEU A 23 -37.87 -8.25 -8.32
CA LEU A 23 -36.63 -8.92 -8.72
C LEU A 23 -36.73 -9.58 -10.10
N GLY A 24 -37.94 -9.92 -10.54
CA GLY A 24 -38.25 -10.12 -11.94
C GLY A 24 -37.56 -11.24 -12.69
N GLY A 25 -36.98 -12.23 -12.01
CA GLY A 25 -36.16 -13.26 -12.65
C GLY A 25 -34.88 -12.71 -13.28
N GLU A 26 -34.54 -11.44 -13.03
CA GLU A 26 -33.31 -10.81 -13.48
C GLU A 26 -32.15 -11.33 -12.63
N GLN A 27 -31.09 -11.79 -13.29
CA GLN A 27 -29.86 -12.24 -12.63
C GLN A 27 -28.78 -11.14 -12.61
N GLU A 28 -29.15 -9.91 -12.96
CA GLU A 28 -28.29 -8.73 -12.89
C GLU A 28 -29.05 -7.61 -12.18
N LEU A 29 -28.36 -6.86 -11.32
CA LEU A 29 -28.83 -5.72 -10.54
C LEU A 29 -27.97 -4.51 -10.91
N GLN A 30 -28.60 -3.36 -11.08
CA GLN A 30 -27.89 -2.10 -11.27
C GLN A 30 -27.69 -1.42 -9.90
N PRO A 31 -26.58 -0.71 -9.63
CA PRO A 31 -26.32 -0.07 -8.35
C PRO A 31 -27.40 0.95 -8.01
N GLY A 32 -27.94 0.87 -6.80
CA GLY A 32 -29.10 1.67 -6.38
C GLY A 32 -30.40 1.33 -7.10
N SER A 33 -30.44 0.41 -8.07
CA SER A 33 -31.67 -0.02 -8.76
C SER A 33 -32.55 -0.93 -7.96
N VAL A 34 -32.13 -1.31 -6.75
CA VAL A 34 -32.94 -2.01 -5.76
C VAL A 34 -32.53 -1.41 -4.40
N ALA A 35 -33.49 -0.85 -3.66
CA ALA A 35 -33.21 -0.42 -2.29
C ALA A 35 -32.84 -1.64 -1.44
N ARG A 36 -32.14 -1.45 -0.32
CA ARG A 36 -31.84 -2.56 0.61
C ARG A 36 -33.11 -3.37 0.90
N LEU A 37 -33.03 -4.70 0.72
CA LEU A 37 -34.19 -5.56 0.86
C LEU A 37 -34.67 -5.56 2.32
N PRO A 38 -35.92 -5.14 2.63
CA PRO A 38 -36.39 -5.11 4.00
C PRO A 38 -36.87 -6.50 4.47
N PRO A 39 -36.77 -6.82 5.77
CA PRO A 39 -37.32 -8.07 6.31
C PRO A 39 -38.84 -8.12 6.09
N PRO A 40 -39.42 -9.26 5.63
CA PRO A 40 -40.85 -9.38 5.41
C PRO A 40 -41.68 -9.05 6.65
N ALA A 41 -41.22 -9.46 7.83
CA ALA A 41 -41.88 -9.17 9.09
C ALA A 41 -41.96 -7.67 9.38
N SER A 42 -40.92 -6.90 9.05
CA SER A 42 -40.89 -5.44 9.20
C SER A 42 -41.87 -4.77 8.24
N VAL A 43 -41.93 -5.23 6.98
CA VAL A 43 -42.90 -4.73 5.99
C VAL A 43 -44.34 -5.01 6.44
N VAL A 44 -44.62 -6.23 6.92
CA VAL A 44 -45.94 -6.61 7.44
C VAL A 44 -46.34 -5.73 8.62
N GLN A 45 -45.44 -5.46 9.58
CA GLN A 45 -45.72 -4.56 10.69
C GLN A 45 -46.04 -3.13 10.22
N ILE A 46 -45.30 -2.61 9.24
CA ILE A 46 -45.58 -1.31 8.63
C ILE A 46 -46.99 -1.28 8.03
N LEU A 47 -47.36 -2.32 7.26
CA LEU A 47 -48.68 -2.44 6.66
C LEU A 47 -49.79 -2.51 7.71
N GLU A 48 -49.60 -3.30 8.78
CA GLU A 48 -50.52 -3.42 9.91
C GLU A 48 -50.73 -2.06 10.61
N TRP A 49 -49.65 -1.31 10.87
CA TRP A 49 -49.73 0.01 11.49
C TRP A 49 -50.46 1.01 10.59
N THR A 50 -50.19 1.02 9.28
CA THR A 50 -50.91 1.90 8.34
C THR A 50 -52.30 1.40 7.97
N ARG A 51 -52.68 0.20 8.43
CA ARG A 51 -53.95 -0.48 8.12
C ARG A 51 -54.19 -0.70 6.62
N ALA A 52 -53.14 -0.89 5.82
CA ALA A 52 -53.19 -0.93 4.36
C ALA A 52 -54.28 -1.89 3.82
N GLY A 53 -55.12 -1.44 2.88
CA GLY A 53 -56.21 -2.23 2.30
C GLY A 53 -56.79 -1.73 0.97
N PRO A 54 -57.63 -2.54 0.30
CA PRO A 54 -57.97 -2.41 -1.13
C PRO A 54 -58.89 -1.24 -1.47
N GLU A 55 -59.42 -0.53 -0.46
CA GLU A 55 -60.24 0.69 -0.60
C GLU A 55 -59.55 1.95 -0.10
N GLN A 56 -58.30 1.83 0.37
CA GLN A 56 -57.57 2.95 0.96
C GLN A 56 -56.81 3.76 -0.09
N THR A 57 -56.47 4.97 0.31
CA THR A 57 -55.56 5.87 -0.39
C THR A 57 -54.33 6.11 0.46
N ALA A 58 -53.14 5.90 -0.11
CA ALA A 58 -51.87 6.04 0.59
C ALA A 58 -50.99 7.15 -0.01
N LEU A 59 -50.37 7.94 0.87
CA LEU A 59 -49.34 8.91 0.51
C LEU A 59 -48.00 8.45 1.11
N LEU A 60 -47.00 8.20 0.27
CA LEU A 60 -45.65 7.81 0.68
C LEU A 60 -44.70 8.99 0.45
N VAL A 61 -44.16 9.58 1.51
CA VAL A 61 -43.30 10.79 1.48
C VAL A 61 -41.88 10.42 1.89
N GLY A 62 -40.90 10.68 1.04
CA GLY A 62 -39.49 10.42 1.36
C GLY A 62 -39.15 8.92 1.48
N VAL A 63 -40.07 8.04 1.10
CA VAL A 63 -39.85 6.59 1.09
C VAL A 63 -39.04 6.23 -0.14
N ARG A 64 -37.77 5.85 0.05
CA ARG A 64 -36.84 5.45 -1.02
C ARG A 64 -36.81 3.94 -1.26
N ASN A 65 -37.48 3.17 -0.41
CA ASN A 65 -37.52 1.71 -0.53
C ASN A 65 -38.59 1.28 -1.55
N SER A 66 -38.14 0.81 -2.71
CA SER A 66 -39.01 0.39 -3.81
C SER A 66 -39.83 -0.87 -3.52
N PHE A 67 -39.33 -1.77 -2.66
CA PHE A 67 -40.10 -2.93 -2.18
C PHE A 67 -41.33 -2.51 -1.41
N LEU A 68 -41.19 -1.50 -0.55
CA LEU A 68 -42.31 -0.99 0.21
C LEU A 68 -43.36 -0.37 -0.71
N ILE A 69 -42.93 0.49 -1.65
CA ILE A 69 -43.84 1.14 -2.61
C ILE A 69 -44.60 0.10 -3.45
N ALA A 70 -43.91 -0.92 -3.99
CA ALA A 70 -44.53 -1.98 -4.77
C ALA A 70 -45.44 -2.90 -3.95
N THR A 71 -45.23 -2.98 -2.63
CA THR A 71 -46.13 -3.72 -1.76
C THR A 71 -47.41 -2.91 -1.52
N TYR A 72 -47.29 -1.59 -1.30
CA TYR A 72 -48.45 -0.69 -1.15
C TYR A 72 -49.32 -0.65 -2.40
N SER A 73 -48.72 -0.55 -3.59
CA SER A 73 -49.46 -0.50 -4.86
C SER A 73 -50.32 -1.73 -5.12
N ARG A 74 -49.94 -2.90 -4.58
CA ARG A 74 -50.74 -4.13 -4.72
C ARG A 74 -51.90 -4.21 -3.74
N LEU A 75 -51.75 -3.57 -2.59
CA LEU A 75 -52.70 -3.66 -1.48
C LEU A 75 -53.68 -2.49 -1.43
N VAL A 76 -53.33 -1.34 -2.00
CA VAL A 76 -54.02 -0.06 -1.83
C VAL A 76 -54.53 0.47 -3.18
N SER A 77 -55.72 1.09 -3.22
CA SER A 77 -56.35 1.48 -4.48
C SER A 77 -55.57 2.56 -5.23
N ASN A 78 -54.98 3.52 -4.50
CA ASN A 78 -54.17 4.59 -5.06
C ASN A 78 -52.97 4.88 -4.15
N VAL A 79 -51.78 4.95 -4.75
CA VAL A 79 -50.54 5.27 -4.03
C VAL A 79 -49.90 6.50 -4.67
N ASP A 80 -49.86 7.60 -3.93
CA ASP A 80 -49.12 8.81 -4.30
C ASP A 80 -47.74 8.78 -3.64
N VAL A 81 -46.67 8.85 -4.43
CA VAL A 81 -45.28 8.81 -3.95
C VAL A 81 -44.62 10.15 -4.18
N LEU A 82 -44.11 10.74 -3.11
CA LEU A 82 -43.39 11.99 -3.12
C LEU A 82 -41.90 11.75 -2.82
N VAL A 83 -41.06 12.08 -3.79
CA VAL A 83 -39.60 12.03 -3.64
C VAL A 83 -38.98 13.42 -3.77
N ARG A 84 -37.87 13.64 -3.07
CA ARG A 84 -37.19 14.93 -3.04
C ARG A 84 -36.43 15.23 -4.34
N ARG A 85 -35.86 14.21 -5.00
CA ARG A 85 -34.98 14.36 -6.17
C ARG A 85 -35.58 13.69 -7.41
N ARG A 86 -35.40 14.28 -8.59
CA ARG A 86 -35.77 13.66 -9.88
C ARG A 86 -35.07 12.34 -10.17
N SER A 87 -33.85 12.15 -9.68
CA SER A 87 -33.10 10.90 -9.84
C SER A 87 -33.82 9.74 -9.13
N ASP A 88 -34.29 9.95 -7.90
CA ASP A 88 -35.10 8.96 -7.16
C ASP A 88 -36.41 8.64 -7.91
N GLN A 89 -37.07 9.64 -8.52
CA GLN A 89 -38.28 9.41 -9.33
C GLN A 89 -38.01 8.54 -10.55
N THR A 90 -36.92 8.80 -11.27
CA THR A 90 -36.53 8.03 -12.46
C THR A 90 -36.25 6.57 -12.09
N LEU A 91 -35.57 6.37 -10.96
CA LEU A 91 -35.23 5.07 -10.41
C LEU A 91 -36.48 4.26 -10.02
N ILE A 92 -37.37 4.85 -9.20
CA ILE A 92 -38.62 4.21 -8.77
C ILE A 92 -39.53 3.91 -9.96
N ARG A 93 -39.60 4.82 -10.95
CA ARG A 93 -40.34 4.56 -12.18
C ARG A 93 -39.78 3.37 -12.95
N ARG A 94 -38.46 3.24 -13.09
CA ARG A 94 -37.87 2.06 -13.74
C ARG A 94 -38.21 0.76 -13.00
N GLN A 95 -38.22 0.78 -11.67
CA GLN A 95 -38.50 -0.41 -10.86
C GLN A 95 -39.97 -0.86 -10.90
N ILE A 96 -40.92 0.09 -10.84
CA ILE A 96 -42.35 -0.21 -10.61
C ILE A 96 -43.17 -0.13 -11.91
N MET A 97 -42.87 0.81 -12.81
CA MET A 97 -43.72 1.07 -13.99
C MET A 97 -43.49 0.09 -15.15
N HIS A 98 -42.33 -0.58 -15.23
CA HIS A 98 -42.11 -1.61 -16.26
C HIS A 98 -43.00 -2.86 -16.10
N ARG A 99 -43.84 -2.93 -15.05
CA ARG A 99 -44.58 -4.13 -14.65
C ARG A 99 -46.10 -3.95 -14.52
N GLY A 100 -46.66 -2.81 -14.95
CA GLY A 100 -48.12 -2.63 -15.16
C GLY A 100 -48.93 -2.05 -13.99
N GLU A 101 -48.30 -1.37 -13.03
CA GLU A 101 -48.99 -0.78 -11.88
C GLU A 101 -49.46 0.66 -12.16
N GLU A 102 -50.65 0.79 -12.75
CA GLU A 102 -51.24 2.09 -13.13
C GLU A 102 -51.74 2.94 -11.95
N ASN A 103 -51.80 2.36 -10.74
CA ASN A 103 -52.32 3.02 -9.54
C ASN A 103 -51.26 3.76 -8.70
N VAL A 104 -50.02 3.88 -9.21
CA VAL A 104 -48.92 4.58 -8.54
C VAL A 104 -48.60 5.90 -9.25
N ARG A 105 -48.68 7.02 -8.53
CA ARG A 105 -48.37 8.36 -9.04
C ARG A 105 -47.13 8.92 -8.34
N ILE A 106 -46.01 9.00 -9.06
CA ILE A 106 -44.72 9.47 -8.50
C ILE A 106 -44.43 10.91 -8.94
N GLN A 107 -44.19 11.80 -7.97
CA GLN A 107 -43.82 13.21 -8.19
C GLN A 107 -42.48 13.55 -7.50
N ALA A 108 -41.67 14.37 -8.16
CA ALA A 108 -40.36 14.85 -7.66
C ALA A 108 -40.37 16.36 -7.39
N ASP A 109 -39.38 16.85 -6.63
CA ASP A 109 -39.06 18.27 -6.39
C ASP A 109 -40.19 19.11 -5.74
N ALA A 110 -41.19 18.49 -5.12
CA ALA A 110 -42.28 19.23 -4.51
C ALA A 110 -41.97 19.55 -3.03
N LYS A 111 -42.11 20.82 -2.64
CA LYS A 111 -42.10 21.22 -1.21
C LYS A 111 -43.31 20.59 -0.51
N LEU A 112 -43.16 20.12 0.73
CA LEU A 112 -44.25 19.54 1.54
C LEU A 112 -45.51 20.46 1.54
N GLU A 113 -45.29 21.77 1.54
CA GLU A 113 -46.32 22.83 1.53
C GLU A 113 -47.26 22.79 0.32
N SER A 114 -46.80 22.28 -0.83
CA SER A 114 -47.58 22.17 -2.07
C SER A 114 -48.63 21.05 -2.06
N TRP A 115 -48.74 20.33 -0.94
CA TRP A 115 -49.63 19.18 -0.76
C TRP A 115 -50.73 19.40 0.28
N LYS A 116 -50.82 20.59 0.87
CA LYS A 116 -51.98 20.97 1.69
C LYS A 116 -53.26 20.94 0.85
N GLY A 117 -54.29 20.24 1.34
CA GLY A 117 -55.60 20.11 0.71
C GLY A 117 -55.67 19.03 -0.39
N LYS A 118 -54.73 18.09 -0.45
CA LYS A 118 -54.75 16.96 -1.40
C LYS A 118 -55.28 15.66 -0.79
N GLY A 119 -55.48 15.62 0.53
CA GLY A 119 -56.22 14.56 1.20
C GLY A 119 -57.74 14.63 0.93
N PRO A 120 -58.54 13.78 1.58
CA PRO A 120 -58.13 12.92 2.70
C PRO A 120 -57.40 11.65 2.24
N PHE A 121 -56.33 11.29 2.94
CA PHE A 121 -55.62 10.00 2.80
C PHE A 121 -55.94 9.08 3.97
N ASP A 122 -56.10 7.79 3.71
CA ASP A 122 -56.32 6.78 4.76
C ASP A 122 -55.01 6.39 5.44
N ALA A 123 -53.91 6.39 4.69
CA ALA A 123 -52.57 6.10 5.17
C ALA A 123 -51.56 7.16 4.68
N ILE A 124 -50.71 7.66 5.56
CA ILE A 124 -49.55 8.49 5.20
C ILE A 124 -48.31 7.84 5.78
N LEU A 125 -47.34 7.48 4.94
CA LEU A 125 -46.05 6.97 5.37
C LEU A 125 -44.98 8.02 5.11
N VAL A 126 -44.26 8.41 6.16
CA VAL A 126 -43.16 9.38 6.09
C VAL A 126 -41.85 8.65 6.38
N GLY A 127 -40.99 8.59 5.36
CA GLY A 127 -39.61 8.12 5.45
C GLY A 127 -38.62 9.27 5.70
N ASP A 128 -37.35 9.06 5.35
CA ASP A 128 -36.24 9.98 5.60
C ASP A 128 -36.47 11.39 5.02
N THR A 129 -36.92 12.31 5.88
CA THR A 129 -36.96 13.75 5.59
C THR A 129 -36.28 14.53 6.72
N PRO A 130 -35.23 15.34 6.44
CA PRO A 130 -34.53 16.13 7.46
C PRO A 130 -35.33 17.33 8.02
N GLU A 131 -36.60 17.47 7.63
CA GLU A 131 -37.54 18.49 8.14
C GLU A 131 -38.69 17.75 8.87
N PRO A 132 -38.84 17.90 10.19
CA PRO A 132 -39.70 17.07 11.03
C PRO A 132 -41.21 17.40 10.96
N ASP A 133 -41.69 18.07 9.93
CA ASP A 133 -43.09 18.52 9.88
C ASP A 133 -44.04 17.45 9.31
N GLY A 134 -43.83 16.17 9.67
CA GLY A 134 -44.86 15.13 9.56
C GLY A 134 -46.18 15.55 10.25
N ASP A 135 -46.06 16.40 11.26
CA ASP A 135 -47.17 17.08 11.94
C ASP A 135 -48.01 17.98 11.02
N ALA A 136 -47.45 18.52 9.94
CA ALA A 136 -48.21 19.30 8.97
C ALA A 136 -49.12 18.40 8.12
N LEU A 137 -48.70 17.15 7.86
CA LEU A 137 -49.44 16.18 7.04
C LEU A 137 -50.55 15.46 7.80
N ARG A 138 -50.54 15.45 9.14
CA ARG A 138 -51.60 14.80 9.94
C ARG A 138 -52.99 15.35 9.62
N TRP A 139 -53.09 16.61 9.19
CA TRP A 139 -54.34 17.26 8.80
C TRP A 139 -54.91 16.75 7.47
N GLU A 140 -54.08 16.14 6.64
CA GLU A 140 -54.47 15.50 5.37
C GLU A 140 -55.01 14.07 5.58
N LEU A 141 -54.99 13.53 6.81
CA LEU A 141 -55.58 12.22 7.13
C LEU A 141 -57.11 12.26 7.10
N ALA A 142 -57.73 11.21 6.57
CA ALA A 142 -59.14 10.91 6.80
C ALA A 142 -59.42 10.73 8.31
N VAL A 143 -60.65 10.98 8.75
CA VAL A 143 -61.06 10.59 10.12
C VAL A 143 -61.01 9.06 10.19
N GLY A 144 -60.22 8.52 11.12
CA GLY A 144 -59.89 7.09 11.22
C GLY A 144 -58.60 6.67 10.51
N GLY A 145 -57.99 7.58 9.74
CA GLY A 145 -56.72 7.36 9.02
C GLY A 145 -55.49 7.41 9.91
N VAL A 146 -54.36 6.92 9.37
CA VAL A 146 -53.10 6.74 10.10
C VAL A 146 -51.93 7.39 9.38
N LEU A 147 -51.11 8.15 10.12
CA LEU A 147 -49.79 8.61 9.70
C LEU A 147 -48.73 7.81 10.44
N LEU A 148 -47.84 7.16 9.70
CA LEU A 148 -46.68 6.45 10.22
C LEU A 148 -45.41 7.21 9.83
N HIS A 149 -44.63 7.66 10.81
CA HIS A 149 -43.32 8.25 10.60
C HIS A 149 -42.24 7.26 11.06
N LEU A 150 -41.29 6.95 10.17
CA LEU A 150 -40.17 6.05 10.43
C LEU A 150 -38.90 6.86 10.70
N GLU A 151 -38.64 7.17 11.97
CA GLU A 151 -37.45 7.93 12.39
C GLU A 151 -36.19 7.06 12.25
N GLN A 152 -35.21 7.49 11.46
CA GLN A 152 -33.96 6.75 11.23
C GLN A 152 -33.10 6.67 12.50
N ARG A 153 -32.54 5.48 12.75
CA ARG A 153 -31.58 5.18 13.82
C ARG A 153 -30.31 4.57 13.19
N PRO A 154 -29.15 4.63 13.88
CA PRO A 154 -27.93 4.00 13.39
C PRO A 154 -28.11 2.50 13.11
N GLY A 155 -27.42 1.98 12.10
CA GLY A 155 -27.42 0.54 11.79
C GLY A 155 -28.70 0.03 11.09
N GLY A 156 -29.36 0.86 10.28
CA GLY A 156 -30.52 0.43 9.48
C GLY A 156 -31.82 0.26 10.24
N PHE A 157 -31.83 0.63 11.53
CA PHE A 157 -33.03 0.61 12.37
C PHE A 157 -33.89 1.85 12.16
N VAL A 158 -35.19 1.68 12.34
CA VAL A 158 -36.14 2.80 12.38
C VAL A 158 -37.02 2.71 13.63
N ARG A 159 -37.33 3.87 14.20
CA ARG A 159 -38.31 4.01 15.29
C ARG A 159 -39.66 4.46 14.70
N PRO A 160 -40.71 3.62 14.82
CA PRO A 160 -42.02 3.95 14.28
C PRO A 160 -42.82 4.86 15.22
N HIS A 161 -43.37 5.96 14.67
CA HIS A 161 -44.31 6.86 15.34
C HIS A 161 -45.65 6.83 14.59
N VAL A 162 -46.70 6.30 15.23
CA VAL A 162 -48.02 6.10 14.62
C VAL A 162 -48.99 7.13 15.16
N THR A 163 -49.50 8.01 14.31
CA THR A 163 -50.51 9.01 14.64
C THR A 163 -51.84 8.68 13.98
N CYS A 164 -52.88 8.44 14.78
CA CYS A 164 -54.25 8.19 14.32
C CYS A 164 -55.11 9.45 14.47
N ARG A 165 -55.93 9.76 13.47
CA ARG A 165 -56.94 10.82 13.57
C ARG A 165 -58.26 10.26 14.10
N SER A 166 -58.55 10.41 15.40
CA SER A 166 -59.74 9.81 16.02
C SER A 166 -61.04 10.61 15.80
N SER A 167 -60.94 11.92 15.56
CA SER A 167 -62.06 12.80 15.17
C SER A 167 -61.56 13.96 14.29
N GLU A 168 -62.45 14.90 13.92
CA GLU A 168 -62.06 16.06 13.11
C GLU A 168 -60.92 16.90 13.71
N GLN A 169 -60.74 16.91 15.03
CA GLN A 169 -59.74 17.74 15.72
C GLN A 169 -58.83 16.97 16.69
N THR A 170 -59.00 15.65 16.84
CA THR A 170 -58.21 14.85 17.79
C THR A 170 -57.25 13.90 17.07
N PHE A 171 -56.00 13.90 17.55
CA PHE A 171 -54.93 13.03 17.10
C PHE A 171 -54.35 12.29 18.30
N GLU A 172 -54.11 11.00 18.12
CA GLU A 172 -53.49 10.13 19.12
C GLU A 172 -52.22 9.55 18.53
N THR A 173 -51.08 9.82 19.17
CA THR A 173 -49.77 9.31 18.73
C THR A 173 -49.28 8.23 19.68
N GLN A 174 -48.79 7.14 19.11
CA GLN A 174 -48.18 6.02 19.82
C GLN A 174 -46.84 5.67 19.19
N ASP A 175 -45.83 5.52 20.05
CA ASP A 175 -44.49 5.09 19.65
C ASP A 175 -44.37 3.57 19.79
N TYR A 176 -43.66 2.94 18.85
CA TYR A 176 -43.40 1.50 18.83
C TYR A 176 -41.92 1.19 18.99
N ALA A 177 -41.62 -0.07 19.29
CA ALA A 177 -40.25 -0.55 19.35
C ALA A 177 -39.55 -0.43 17.98
N GLU A 178 -38.24 -0.28 18.01
CA GLU A 178 -37.43 -0.18 16.80
C GLU A 178 -37.51 -1.46 15.97
N ILE A 179 -37.53 -1.30 14.66
CA ILE A 179 -37.51 -2.39 13.67
C ILE A 179 -36.35 -2.19 12.70
N SER A 180 -35.76 -3.28 12.22
CA SER A 180 -34.77 -3.23 11.14
C SER A 180 -35.46 -3.15 9.78
N LEU A 181 -34.97 -2.28 8.90
CA LEU A 181 -35.33 -2.28 7.48
C LEU A 181 -34.28 -2.97 6.60
N GLU A 182 -33.31 -3.66 7.21
CA GLU A 182 -32.23 -4.40 6.53
C GLU A 182 -32.39 -5.89 6.83
N ALA A 183 -32.62 -6.68 5.78
CA ALA A 183 -32.71 -8.13 5.89
C ALA A 183 -31.32 -8.76 6.07
N ASP A 184 -31.24 -9.76 6.95
CA ASP A 184 -30.05 -10.60 7.04
C ASP A 184 -29.97 -11.57 5.85
N LEU A 185 -28.78 -12.14 5.65
CA LEU A 185 -28.50 -13.07 4.56
C LEU A 185 -29.47 -14.26 4.54
N GLY A 186 -29.75 -14.85 5.71
CA GLY A 186 -30.67 -15.99 5.80
C GLY A 186 -32.07 -15.64 5.29
N THR A 187 -32.59 -14.48 5.68
CA THR A 187 -33.87 -13.95 5.24
C THR A 187 -33.90 -13.75 3.73
N VAL A 188 -32.87 -13.10 3.16
CA VAL A 188 -32.77 -12.88 1.72
C VAL A 188 -32.73 -14.21 0.95
N LEU A 189 -31.89 -15.16 1.36
CA LEU A 189 -31.76 -16.45 0.68
C LEU A 189 -33.07 -17.24 0.65
N ARG A 190 -33.87 -17.18 1.72
CA ARG A 190 -35.21 -17.81 1.70
C ARG A 190 -36.18 -17.08 0.78
N MET A 191 -36.18 -15.76 0.82
CA MET A 191 -37.10 -14.96 -0.01
C MET A 191 -36.84 -15.19 -1.50
N LEU A 192 -35.58 -15.45 -1.86
CA LEU A 192 -35.16 -15.80 -3.21
C LEU A 192 -35.37 -17.29 -3.55
N GLU A 193 -35.84 -18.11 -2.60
CA GLU A 193 -35.98 -19.57 -2.75
C GLU A 193 -34.65 -20.25 -3.16
N LEU A 194 -33.51 -19.68 -2.76
CA LEU A 194 -32.17 -20.20 -3.08
C LEU A 194 -31.74 -21.31 -2.11
N ILE A 195 -32.37 -21.40 -0.94
CA ILE A 195 -32.06 -22.40 0.07
C ILE A 195 -33.32 -22.80 0.86
N ASP A 196 -33.42 -24.08 1.17
CA ASP A 196 -34.51 -24.61 1.99
C ASP A 196 -34.32 -24.27 3.48
N GLU A 197 -35.42 -23.94 4.17
CA GLU A 197 -35.43 -23.58 5.60
C GLU A 197 -34.73 -24.61 6.51
N PRO A 198 -34.93 -25.94 6.37
CA PRO A 198 -34.22 -26.91 7.20
C PRO A 198 -32.70 -26.89 6.98
N VAL A 199 -32.27 -26.67 5.72
CA VAL A 199 -30.85 -26.61 5.35
C VAL A 199 -30.22 -25.34 5.91
N LEU A 200 -30.90 -24.19 5.76
CA LEU A 200 -30.47 -22.91 6.30
C LEU A 200 -30.32 -22.95 7.83
N ARG A 201 -31.28 -23.56 8.54
CA ARG A 201 -31.20 -23.71 10.01
C ARG A 201 -30.01 -24.56 10.42
N LEU A 202 -29.78 -25.69 9.74
CA LEU A 202 -28.63 -26.56 10.03
C LEU A 202 -27.31 -25.83 9.74
N ALA A 203 -27.22 -25.11 8.63
CA ALA A 203 -26.03 -24.32 8.29
C ALA A 203 -25.76 -23.23 9.35
N THR A 204 -26.80 -22.50 9.78
CA THR A 204 -26.69 -21.47 10.82
C THR A 204 -26.26 -22.04 12.17
N LEU A 205 -26.68 -23.26 12.51
CA LEU A 205 -26.23 -23.93 13.75
C LEU A 205 -24.79 -24.44 13.64
N ASN A 206 -24.39 -24.91 12.46
CA ASN A 206 -23.08 -25.51 12.23
C ASN A 206 -21.97 -24.49 11.93
N CYS A 207 -22.30 -23.24 11.62
CA CYS A 207 -21.31 -22.21 11.33
C CYS A 207 -20.58 -21.68 12.58
N ASP A 208 -20.98 -22.07 13.80
CA ASP A 208 -20.27 -21.91 15.10
C ASP A 208 -19.42 -20.62 15.25
N GLY A 209 -20.03 -19.46 15.00
CA GLY A 209 -19.40 -18.15 15.11
C GLY A 209 -18.68 -17.61 13.86
N GLY A 210 -18.60 -18.40 12.79
CA GLY A 210 -18.17 -17.98 11.45
C GLY A 210 -19.32 -17.44 10.59
N GLU A 211 -18.96 -16.86 9.44
CA GLU A 211 -19.91 -16.26 8.51
C GLU A 211 -20.74 -17.31 7.74
N LEU A 212 -22.06 -17.09 7.68
CA LEU A 212 -23.00 -18.01 7.04
C LEU A 212 -22.76 -18.14 5.52
N GLY A 213 -22.47 -17.04 4.83
CA GLY A 213 -22.26 -17.01 3.39
C GLY A 213 -21.12 -17.94 2.91
N PRO A 214 -19.87 -17.73 3.39
CA PRO A 214 -18.74 -18.62 3.09
C PRO A 214 -19.05 -20.09 3.39
N TYR A 215 -19.63 -20.39 4.56
CA TYR A 215 -19.99 -21.74 4.96
C TYR A 215 -20.90 -22.43 3.93
N LEU A 216 -21.93 -21.73 3.44
CA LEU A 216 -22.87 -22.27 2.45
C LEU A 216 -22.20 -22.61 1.11
N VAL A 217 -21.25 -21.79 0.66
CA VAL A 217 -20.52 -22.02 -0.59
C VAL A 217 -19.54 -23.18 -0.45
N GLU A 218 -18.74 -23.21 0.63
CA GLU A 218 -17.72 -24.25 0.87
C GLU A 218 -18.32 -25.66 0.96
N HIS A 219 -19.52 -25.77 1.53
CA HIS A 219 -20.22 -27.05 1.68
C HIS A 219 -21.09 -27.41 0.45
N GLY A 220 -21.02 -26.61 -0.62
CA GLY A 220 -21.78 -26.83 -1.85
C GLY A 220 -23.30 -26.69 -1.70
N LEU A 221 -23.75 -25.96 -0.67
CA LEU A 221 -25.17 -25.74 -0.36
C LEU A 221 -25.75 -24.54 -1.14
N LEU A 222 -24.90 -23.60 -1.56
CA LEU A 222 -25.28 -22.42 -2.34
C LEU A 222 -24.19 -22.09 -3.37
N PRO A 223 -24.53 -21.83 -4.65
CA PRO A 223 -23.57 -21.32 -5.62
C PRO A 223 -23.03 -19.94 -5.23
N GLU A 224 -21.73 -19.70 -5.45
CA GLU A 224 -21.08 -18.41 -5.12
C GLU A 224 -21.76 -17.21 -5.78
N ARG A 225 -22.25 -17.38 -7.01
CA ARG A 225 -22.99 -16.35 -7.74
C ARG A 225 -24.29 -15.94 -7.04
N ASP A 226 -25.03 -16.92 -6.52
CA ASP A 226 -26.31 -16.67 -5.86
C ASP A 226 -26.11 -15.98 -4.51
N LEU A 227 -24.98 -16.27 -3.84
CA LEU A 227 -24.55 -15.54 -2.65
C LEU A 227 -24.24 -14.07 -2.97
N CYS A 228 -23.41 -13.80 -3.98
CA CYS A 228 -23.09 -12.41 -4.38
C CYS A 228 -24.34 -11.61 -4.77
N PHE A 229 -25.30 -12.26 -5.45
CA PHE A 229 -26.59 -11.64 -5.76
C PHE A 229 -27.39 -11.30 -4.51
N ALA A 230 -27.44 -12.20 -3.53
CA ALA A 230 -28.12 -11.95 -2.25
C ALA A 230 -27.45 -10.83 -1.45
N GLU A 231 -26.12 -10.80 -1.37
CA GLU A 231 -25.36 -9.74 -0.68
C GLU A 231 -25.52 -8.38 -1.36
N ALA A 232 -25.55 -8.34 -2.70
CA ALA A 232 -25.83 -7.11 -3.43
C ALA A 232 -27.20 -6.51 -3.06
N LEU A 233 -28.23 -7.34 -2.80
CA LEU A 233 -29.55 -6.89 -2.35
C LEU A 233 -29.57 -6.38 -0.90
N ILE A 234 -28.74 -6.95 -0.04
CA ILE A 234 -28.59 -6.51 1.36
C ILE A 234 -27.93 -5.14 1.39
N GLU A 235 -26.84 -4.98 0.64
CA GLU A 235 -26.05 -3.75 0.63
C GLU A 235 -26.65 -2.64 -0.25
N GLY A 236 -27.49 -3.00 -1.22
CA GLY A 236 -28.03 -2.08 -2.24
C GLY A 236 -27.05 -1.84 -3.40
N TYR A 237 -26.13 -2.78 -3.64
CA TYR A 237 -25.14 -2.73 -4.71
C TYR A 237 -25.70 -3.34 -6.00
N GLY A 238 -24.98 -3.12 -7.10
CA GLY A 238 -25.23 -3.85 -8.34
C GLY A 238 -24.67 -5.27 -8.28
N HIS A 239 -25.10 -6.11 -9.21
CA HIS A 239 -24.54 -7.43 -9.48
C HIS A 239 -24.66 -7.68 -10.99
N ALA A 240 -23.61 -8.09 -11.66
CA ALA A 240 -23.67 -8.32 -13.09
C ALA A 240 -22.67 -9.39 -13.51
N SER A 241 -22.91 -10.00 -14.67
CA SER A 241 -21.94 -10.91 -15.27
C SER A 241 -20.63 -10.19 -15.61
N VAL A 242 -19.53 -10.95 -15.66
CA VAL A 242 -18.23 -10.46 -16.10
C VAL A 242 -18.33 -9.83 -17.49
N GLU A 243 -19.07 -10.46 -18.39
CA GLU A 243 -19.27 -9.98 -19.76
C GLU A 243 -19.99 -8.63 -19.80
N SER A 244 -20.98 -8.43 -18.94
CA SER A 244 -21.71 -7.16 -18.80
C SER A 244 -20.81 -6.05 -18.22
N LEU A 245 -20.01 -6.38 -17.20
CA LEU A 245 -19.09 -5.44 -16.55
C LEU A 245 -17.91 -5.04 -17.43
N LEU A 246 -17.44 -5.93 -18.32
CA LEU A 246 -16.35 -5.65 -19.25
C LEU A 246 -16.77 -4.79 -20.45
N ASN A 247 -18.06 -4.55 -20.65
CA ASN A 247 -18.50 -3.62 -21.69
C ASN A 247 -18.06 -2.19 -21.35
N ASP A 248 -17.45 -1.53 -22.34
CA ASP A 248 -17.01 -0.14 -22.28
C ASP A 248 -16.04 0.18 -21.12
N VAL A 249 -15.15 -0.77 -20.77
CA VAL A 249 -14.08 -0.54 -19.79
C VAL A 249 -13.15 0.58 -20.26
N ASP A 250 -12.92 1.55 -19.38
CA ASP A 250 -11.99 2.65 -19.56
C ASP A 250 -10.66 2.34 -18.84
N ILE A 251 -9.62 2.05 -19.61
CA ILE A 251 -8.31 1.66 -19.09
C ILE A 251 -7.63 2.81 -18.34
N GLU A 252 -7.93 4.07 -18.67
CA GLU A 252 -7.39 5.21 -17.91
C GLU A 252 -8.04 5.30 -16.53
N VAL A 253 -9.30 4.88 -16.38
CA VAL A 253 -9.98 4.75 -15.08
C VAL A 253 -9.34 3.65 -14.24
N VAL A 254 -9.05 2.49 -14.84
CA VAL A 254 -8.32 1.39 -14.16
C VAL A 254 -6.95 1.87 -13.66
N ARG A 255 -6.25 2.70 -14.46
CA ARG A 255 -4.89 3.21 -14.17
C ARG A 255 -4.85 4.44 -13.26
N SER A 256 -6.00 4.97 -12.86
CA SER A 256 -6.09 6.13 -11.96
C SER A 256 -5.54 5.84 -10.56
N MET A 257 -5.45 4.56 -10.20
CA MET A 257 -4.92 4.08 -8.92
C MET A 257 -3.96 2.90 -9.14
N PRO A 258 -2.94 2.75 -8.28
CA PRO A 258 -2.02 1.63 -8.39
C PRO A 258 -2.73 0.29 -8.19
N ARG A 259 -2.46 -0.66 -9.09
CA ARG A 259 -3.06 -2.00 -9.11
C ARG A 259 -3.00 -2.71 -7.77
N THR A 260 -1.84 -2.66 -7.10
CA THR A 260 -1.63 -3.32 -5.80
C THR A 260 -2.58 -2.81 -4.73
N TYR A 261 -2.89 -1.51 -4.74
CA TYR A 261 -3.89 -0.92 -3.85
C TYR A 261 -5.30 -1.41 -4.20
N LEU A 262 -5.68 -1.34 -5.48
CA LEU A 262 -6.99 -1.79 -5.96
C LEU A 262 -7.25 -3.27 -5.61
N GLN A 263 -6.28 -4.13 -5.90
CA GLN A 263 -6.34 -5.57 -5.58
C GLN A 263 -6.45 -5.82 -4.08
N HIS A 264 -5.71 -5.07 -3.26
CA HIS A 264 -5.79 -5.18 -1.81
C HIS A 264 -7.17 -4.80 -1.27
N GLN A 265 -7.71 -3.66 -1.73
CA GLN A 265 -9.05 -3.22 -1.34
C GLN A 265 -10.16 -4.08 -1.96
N GLY A 266 -9.83 -5.06 -2.82
CA GLY A 266 -10.83 -5.83 -3.56
C GLY A 266 -11.63 -4.97 -4.55
N LEU A 267 -11.09 -3.84 -5.00
CA LEU A 267 -11.77 -2.90 -5.89
C LEU A 267 -11.21 -3.00 -7.29
N LEU A 268 -12.05 -2.73 -8.28
CA LEU A 268 -11.64 -2.59 -9.66
C LEU A 268 -12.53 -1.56 -10.35
N PRO A 269 -12.04 -0.32 -10.55
CA PRO A 269 -12.81 0.70 -11.24
C PRO A 269 -12.79 0.42 -12.74
N LEU A 270 -13.97 0.30 -13.33
CA LEU A 270 -14.15 -0.20 -14.70
C LEU A 270 -14.36 0.94 -15.70
N ARG A 271 -15.21 1.92 -15.37
CA ARG A 271 -15.54 3.04 -16.28
C ARG A 271 -16.16 4.21 -15.56
N HIS A 272 -16.11 5.38 -16.21
CA HIS A 272 -16.88 6.56 -15.82
C HIS A 272 -18.24 6.57 -16.51
N GLU A 273 -19.29 6.86 -15.75
CA GLU A 273 -20.61 7.29 -16.22
C GLU A 273 -20.87 8.73 -15.77
N ASP A 274 -21.96 9.36 -16.21
CA ASP A 274 -22.19 10.80 -16.02
C ASP A 274 -22.02 11.26 -14.55
N GLU A 275 -22.70 10.58 -13.61
CA GLU A 275 -22.64 10.89 -12.17
C GLU A 275 -21.85 9.87 -11.34
N PHE A 276 -21.39 8.76 -11.92
CA PHE A 276 -20.84 7.64 -11.18
C PHE A 276 -19.57 7.03 -11.78
N VAL A 277 -18.73 6.41 -10.94
CA VAL A 277 -17.68 5.46 -11.36
C VAL A 277 -18.19 4.06 -11.06
N VAL A 278 -18.21 3.22 -12.09
CA VAL A 278 -18.58 1.81 -11.95
C VAL A 278 -17.39 1.05 -11.38
N VAL A 279 -17.57 0.45 -10.22
CA VAL A 279 -16.50 -0.26 -9.50
C VAL A 279 -16.95 -1.69 -9.23
N ALA A 280 -16.22 -2.68 -9.73
CA ALA A 280 -16.38 -4.05 -9.30
C ALA A 280 -15.72 -4.23 -7.92
N VAL A 281 -16.45 -4.86 -7.02
CA VAL A 281 -16.11 -5.01 -5.60
C VAL A 281 -16.11 -6.49 -5.27
N ARG A 282 -14.96 -6.97 -4.82
CA ARG A 282 -14.79 -8.31 -4.26
C ARG A 282 -15.62 -8.41 -2.99
N ARG A 283 -16.25 -9.56 -2.75
CA ARG A 283 -17.09 -9.81 -1.57
C ARG A 283 -16.34 -9.42 -0.28
N GLY A 284 -17.01 -8.67 0.60
CA GLY A 284 -16.50 -8.29 1.92
C GLY A 284 -17.04 -6.94 2.40
N GLU A 285 -16.76 -6.60 3.66
CA GLU A 285 -17.04 -5.27 4.20
C GLU A 285 -16.09 -4.25 3.58
N ASN A 286 -16.65 -3.19 2.98
CA ASN A 286 -15.89 -2.10 2.39
C ASN A 286 -16.24 -0.80 3.11
N ASP A 287 -15.24 -0.13 3.69
CA ASP A 287 -15.45 1.20 4.25
C ASP A 287 -15.47 2.25 3.14
N TRP A 288 -16.66 2.48 2.60
CA TRP A 288 -16.89 3.46 1.55
C TRP A 288 -16.52 4.89 1.95
N SER A 289 -16.45 5.21 3.25
CA SER A 289 -16.04 6.55 3.69
C SER A 289 -14.58 6.84 3.38
N GLU A 290 -13.73 5.82 3.30
CA GLU A 290 -12.33 5.93 2.88
C GLU A 290 -12.16 5.80 1.36
N ILE A 291 -13.05 5.04 0.70
CA ILE A 291 -12.92 4.64 -0.71
C ILE A 291 -13.60 5.63 -1.67
N GLU A 292 -14.84 6.08 -1.40
CA GLU A 292 -15.60 6.99 -2.29
C GLU A 292 -14.84 8.27 -2.66
N PRO A 293 -14.07 8.91 -1.76
CA PRO A 293 -13.30 10.12 -2.10
C PRO A 293 -12.27 9.92 -3.21
N ALA A 294 -11.80 8.69 -3.42
CA ALA A 294 -10.87 8.34 -4.49
C ALA A 294 -11.46 8.58 -5.89
N PHE A 295 -12.78 8.57 -6.00
CA PHE A 295 -13.54 8.62 -7.25
C PHE A 295 -14.23 9.97 -7.48
N HIS A 296 -14.00 10.95 -6.60
CA HIS A 296 -14.56 12.30 -6.68
C HIS A 296 -14.19 13.02 -8.00
N PRO A 297 -15.10 13.80 -8.64
CA PRO A 297 -16.42 14.27 -8.19
C PRO A 297 -17.58 13.31 -8.42
N ARG A 298 -17.30 12.12 -8.95
CA ARG A 298 -18.33 11.12 -9.22
C ARG A 298 -18.57 10.28 -7.98
N ARG A 299 -19.81 9.80 -7.84
CA ARG A 299 -20.16 8.83 -6.79
C ARG A 299 -19.71 7.43 -7.21
N VAL A 300 -19.60 6.50 -6.27
CA VAL A 300 -19.31 5.10 -6.63
C VAL A 300 -20.60 4.35 -6.92
N ALA A 301 -20.59 3.55 -7.97
CA ALA A 301 -21.62 2.59 -8.31
C ALA A 301 -21.02 1.18 -8.13
N PRO A 302 -21.10 0.60 -6.91
CA PRO A 302 -20.45 -0.66 -6.59
C PRO A 302 -21.21 -1.85 -7.18
N TYR A 303 -20.48 -2.82 -7.74
CA TYR A 303 -21.01 -4.10 -8.20
C TYR A 303 -20.32 -5.24 -7.46
N VAL A 304 -21.07 -6.04 -6.69
CA VAL A 304 -20.53 -7.22 -6.01
C VAL A 304 -20.24 -8.30 -7.04
N VAL A 305 -19.01 -8.80 -7.02
CA VAL A 305 -18.55 -9.93 -7.83
C VAL A 305 -17.94 -11.02 -6.96
N SER A 306 -18.02 -12.26 -7.45
CA SER A 306 -17.36 -13.41 -6.84
C SER A 306 -15.84 -13.26 -6.88
N ASP A 307 -15.11 -13.99 -6.04
CA ASP A 307 -13.64 -13.99 -6.07
C ASP A 307 -13.11 -14.52 -7.41
N THR A 308 -13.84 -15.48 -7.97
CA THR A 308 -13.56 -16.03 -9.30
C THR A 308 -13.76 -14.97 -10.39
N ASP A 309 -14.86 -14.22 -10.35
CA ASP A 309 -15.16 -13.20 -11.36
C ASP A 309 -14.28 -11.96 -11.21
N TYR A 310 -13.93 -11.56 -9.99
CA TYR A 310 -12.95 -10.51 -9.74
C TYR A 310 -11.60 -10.81 -10.41
N ARG A 311 -11.11 -12.05 -10.27
CA ARG A 311 -9.89 -12.50 -10.97
C ARG A 311 -10.07 -12.52 -12.48
N ARG A 312 -11.21 -12.98 -12.99
CA ARG A 312 -11.51 -12.98 -14.44
C ARG A 312 -11.56 -11.56 -15.03
N LEU A 313 -12.08 -10.58 -14.28
CA LEU A 313 -12.10 -9.18 -14.69
C LEU A 313 -10.68 -8.63 -14.84
N TRP A 314 -9.82 -8.82 -13.83
CA TRP A 314 -8.40 -8.43 -13.92
C TRP A 314 -7.68 -9.07 -15.10
N MET A 315 -7.84 -10.39 -15.29
CA MET A 315 -7.25 -11.10 -16.42
C MET A 315 -7.71 -10.54 -17.77
N SER A 316 -8.99 -10.20 -17.88
CA SER A 316 -9.56 -9.63 -19.11
C SER A 316 -9.02 -8.23 -19.38
N ILE A 317 -8.89 -7.41 -18.34
CA ILE A 317 -8.29 -6.07 -18.44
C ILE A 317 -6.82 -6.15 -18.85
N ASP A 318 -6.06 -7.10 -18.33
CA ASP A 318 -4.66 -7.32 -18.72
C ASP A 318 -4.57 -7.65 -20.22
N LEU A 319 -5.48 -8.49 -20.73
CA LEU A 319 -5.55 -8.82 -22.15
C LEU A 319 -5.97 -7.61 -23.01
N ILE A 320 -6.91 -6.79 -22.55
CA ILE A 320 -7.35 -5.58 -23.25
C ILE A 320 -6.20 -4.57 -23.31
N THR A 321 -5.50 -4.37 -22.20
CA THR A 321 -4.37 -3.45 -22.06
C THR A 321 -3.22 -3.86 -22.98
N ALA A 322 -2.83 -5.14 -22.95
CA ALA A 322 -1.77 -5.67 -23.80
C ALA A 322 -2.08 -5.52 -25.30
N ARG A 323 -3.35 -5.64 -25.71
CA ARG A 323 -3.78 -5.40 -27.11
C ARG A 323 -3.62 -3.93 -27.51
N GLN A 324 -4.02 -2.98 -26.67
CA GLN A 324 -3.88 -1.55 -26.94
C GLN A 324 -2.41 -1.09 -27.01
N GLU A 325 -1.54 -1.70 -26.21
CA GLU A 325 -0.09 -1.44 -26.22
C GLU A 325 0.61 -2.06 -27.43
N SER A 326 0.13 -3.22 -27.90
CA SER A 326 0.61 -3.87 -29.12
C SER A 326 0.23 -3.13 -30.41
N GLU A 327 -0.84 -2.32 -30.39
CA GLU A 327 -1.25 -1.48 -31.54
C GLU A 327 -0.51 -0.14 -31.61
N SER A 328 0.20 0.25 -30.54
CA SER A 328 0.93 1.53 -30.44
C SER A 328 2.46 1.39 -30.49
N THR A 329 3.02 0.17 -30.44
CA THR A 329 4.47 -0.06 -30.51
C THR A 329 4.84 -1.43 -31.11
N ASN A 330 6.01 -1.52 -31.75
CA ASN A 330 6.55 -2.73 -32.40
C ASN A 330 6.48 -4.00 -31.51
N PRO A 331 6.22 -5.19 -32.10
CA PRO A 331 5.91 -6.41 -31.35
C PRO A 331 7.18 -7.07 -30.82
N ASN A 332 7.50 -6.80 -29.56
CA ASN A 332 8.16 -7.71 -28.63
C ASN A 332 8.25 -7.00 -27.29
N GLU A 333 7.25 -7.21 -26.42
CA GLU A 333 7.43 -7.17 -24.96
C GLU A 333 6.14 -7.58 -24.23
N HIS A 334 6.33 -8.49 -23.28
CA HIS A 334 5.55 -8.72 -22.06
C HIS A 334 4.07 -9.13 -22.11
N ILE A 335 3.82 -10.41 -21.80
CA ILE A 335 2.66 -10.84 -20.99
C ILE A 335 3.14 -11.90 -19.99
N ALA A 336 3.06 -11.58 -18.68
CA ALA A 336 2.76 -12.46 -17.55
C ALA A 336 3.29 -11.85 -16.23
N GLU A 337 2.51 -10.96 -15.60
CA GLU A 337 2.65 -10.66 -14.18
C GLU A 337 1.58 -11.41 -13.37
N SER A 338 2.08 -12.48 -12.75
CA SER A 338 1.69 -13.15 -11.51
C SER A 338 0.29 -12.93 -10.92
N LEU A 339 -0.52 -13.98 -11.04
CA LEU A 339 -1.40 -14.47 -9.97
C LEU A 339 -0.56 -15.40 -9.08
N ALA A 340 -0.22 -14.97 -7.87
CA ALA A 340 0.30 -15.83 -6.81
C ALA A 340 -0.37 -15.42 -5.50
N ASP A 341 -0.85 -16.41 -4.74
CA ASP A 341 -1.67 -16.28 -3.54
C ASP A 341 -1.14 -15.22 -2.57
N PHE A 342 -1.97 -14.23 -2.25
CA PHE A 342 -1.72 -13.21 -1.23
C PHE A 342 -2.64 -13.47 -0.03
N ASP A 343 -2.02 -13.64 1.13
CA ASP A 343 -2.63 -13.87 2.44
C ASP A 343 -3.50 -12.66 2.87
N GLU A 344 -4.69 -12.91 3.44
CA GLU A 344 -5.77 -11.91 3.63
C GLU A 344 -5.51 -10.83 4.70
N ASP A 345 -4.41 -10.93 5.47
CA ASP A 345 -4.11 -10.04 6.61
C ASP A 345 -3.10 -8.89 6.31
N ALA A 346 -2.83 -8.57 5.04
CA ALA A 346 -1.49 -8.04 4.69
C ALA A 346 -1.26 -6.51 4.56
N ASN A 347 -2.14 -5.61 4.08
CA ASN A 347 -1.67 -4.26 3.67
C ASN A 347 -2.35 -3.06 4.36
N PHE A 348 -2.08 -2.87 5.65
CA PHE A 348 -2.32 -1.60 6.36
C PHE A 348 -1.13 -0.63 6.19
N VAL A 349 -1.38 0.65 5.86
CA VAL A 349 -0.37 1.73 5.95
C VAL A 349 -0.78 2.67 7.08
N GLU A 350 -0.11 2.55 8.23
CA GLU A 350 -0.40 3.35 9.40
C GLU A 350 0.69 4.43 9.55
N VAL A 351 0.31 5.71 9.51
CA VAL A 351 1.28 6.80 9.73
C VAL A 351 1.27 7.20 11.20
N GLU A 352 2.41 7.09 11.87
CA GLU A 352 2.55 7.54 13.25
C GLU A 352 2.80 9.06 13.29
N THR A 353 1.74 9.86 13.23
CA THR A 353 1.81 11.32 13.41
C THR A 353 1.35 11.77 14.80
N PRO A 354 1.97 12.80 15.41
CA PRO A 354 1.40 13.47 16.57
C PRO A 354 0.13 14.22 16.13
N GLN A 355 -0.97 13.99 16.85
CA GLN A 355 -2.27 14.62 16.61
C GLN A 355 -2.15 16.13 16.40
N ARG A 356 -2.39 16.59 15.17
CA ARG A 356 -2.86 17.94 14.86
C ARG A 356 -4.04 17.80 13.90
N HIS A 357 -5.14 18.44 14.27
CA HIS A 357 -6.39 18.46 13.52
C HIS A 357 -6.13 18.69 12.02
N GLU A 358 -6.37 17.65 11.21
CA GLU A 358 -6.41 17.77 9.76
C GLU A 358 -7.64 18.63 9.41
N HIS A 359 -7.41 19.79 8.79
CA HIS A 359 -8.46 20.44 8.03
C HIS A 359 -8.65 19.61 6.75
N HIS A 360 -9.67 18.75 6.75
CA HIS A 360 -10.06 17.95 5.59
C HIS A 360 -10.62 18.87 4.49
N ASP A 361 -9.82 19.07 3.44
CA ASP A 361 -10.26 19.61 2.16
C ASP A 361 -10.44 18.43 1.19
N GLU A 362 -11.55 18.38 0.45
CA GLU A 362 -12.00 17.21 -0.33
C GLU A 362 -10.97 16.75 -1.40
N GLY A 363 -10.11 17.66 -1.89
CA GLY A 363 -9.02 17.35 -2.82
C GLY A 363 -7.78 16.67 -2.19
N SER A 364 -7.71 16.57 -0.86
CA SER A 364 -6.58 15.99 -0.12
C SER A 364 -6.63 14.46 -0.03
N GLN A 365 -7.81 13.85 -0.18
CA GLN A 365 -8.00 12.40 0.03
C GLN A 365 -7.48 11.56 -1.15
N GLY A 366 -7.74 11.95 -2.41
CA GLY A 366 -7.17 11.27 -3.59
C GLY A 366 -5.64 11.28 -3.63
N ALA A 367 -5.00 12.38 -3.23
CA ALA A 367 -3.55 12.47 -3.11
C ALA A 367 -2.98 11.61 -1.98
N THR A 368 -3.75 11.40 -0.91
CA THR A 368 -3.39 10.50 0.19
C THR A 368 -3.37 9.04 -0.26
N LEU A 369 -4.29 8.66 -1.16
CA LEU A 369 -4.32 7.34 -1.77
C LEU A 369 -3.15 7.11 -2.72
N HIS A 370 -2.83 8.09 -3.56
CA HIS A 370 -1.63 8.05 -4.40
C HIS A 370 -0.36 7.91 -3.53
N PHE A 371 -0.29 8.60 -2.40
CA PHE A 371 0.79 8.46 -1.43
C PHE A 371 0.89 7.03 -0.87
N ASN A 372 -0.23 6.48 -0.36
CA ASN A 372 -0.24 5.14 0.22
C ASN A 372 0.13 4.07 -0.82
N GLY A 373 -0.52 4.10 -1.99
CA GLY A 373 -0.29 3.12 -3.05
C GLY A 373 1.14 3.17 -3.62
N LEU A 374 1.69 4.37 -3.82
CA LEU A 374 3.08 4.53 -4.24
C LEU A 374 4.06 3.95 -3.22
N LEU A 375 3.83 4.17 -1.93
CA LEU A 375 4.70 3.62 -0.88
C LEU A 375 4.65 2.09 -0.82
N VAL A 376 3.45 1.50 -0.88
CA VAL A 376 3.27 0.04 -0.88
C VAL A 376 4.00 -0.58 -2.07
N ASP A 377 3.82 -0.02 -3.28
CA ASP A 377 4.46 -0.55 -4.48
C ASP A 377 6.00 -0.34 -4.47
N ALA A 378 6.47 0.82 -4.00
CA ALA A 378 7.90 1.06 -3.86
C ALA A 378 8.57 0.08 -2.88
N VAL A 379 7.92 -0.23 -1.75
CA VAL A 379 8.38 -1.23 -0.79
C VAL A 379 8.35 -2.63 -1.37
N ALA A 380 7.24 -3.02 -2.02
CA ALA A 380 7.11 -4.33 -2.66
C ALA A 380 8.20 -4.57 -3.72
N ARG A 381 8.55 -3.53 -4.49
CA ARG A 381 9.64 -3.55 -5.48
C ARG A 381 11.04 -3.40 -4.88
N ARG A 382 11.17 -3.28 -3.55
CA ARG A 382 12.44 -3.09 -2.81
C ARG A 382 13.20 -1.84 -3.26
N ALA A 383 12.48 -0.76 -3.51
CA ALA A 383 13.08 0.53 -3.84
C ALA A 383 13.78 1.13 -2.61
N SER A 384 14.97 1.70 -2.80
CA SER A 384 15.68 2.46 -1.77
C SER A 384 15.27 3.93 -1.73
N ASP A 385 14.89 4.48 -2.88
CA ASP A 385 14.50 5.88 -3.02
C ASP A 385 13.35 6.00 -4.03
N ILE A 386 12.39 6.87 -3.72
CA ILE A 386 11.35 7.34 -4.62
C ILE A 386 11.77 8.74 -5.08
N HIS A 387 11.77 8.96 -6.39
CA HIS A 387 12.03 10.25 -7.02
C HIS A 387 10.74 10.76 -7.64
N LEU A 388 10.21 11.88 -7.14
CA LEU A 388 9.11 12.62 -7.74
C LEU A 388 9.69 13.88 -8.39
N GLU A 389 9.68 13.93 -9.71
CA GLU A 389 10.37 14.98 -10.48
C GLU A 389 9.40 15.68 -11.42
N PHE A 390 9.38 17.01 -11.39
CA PHE A 390 8.61 17.83 -12.31
C PHE A 390 9.49 18.20 -13.50
N THR A 391 9.02 17.86 -14.68
CA THR A 391 9.71 18.13 -15.94
C THR A 391 8.83 18.96 -16.87
N ARG A 392 9.38 19.40 -18.01
CA ARG A 392 8.60 20.08 -19.05
C ARG A 392 7.41 19.24 -19.55
N SER A 393 7.53 17.92 -19.55
CA SER A 393 6.48 16.97 -19.97
C SER A 393 5.48 16.62 -18.87
N GLY A 394 5.64 17.18 -17.66
CA GLY A 394 4.82 16.88 -16.49
C GLY A 394 5.59 16.15 -15.38
N PRO A 395 4.90 15.77 -14.30
CA PRO A 395 5.49 15.01 -13.20
C PRO A 395 5.79 13.58 -13.63
N GLN A 396 6.95 13.08 -13.23
CA GLN A 396 7.37 11.69 -13.39
C GLN A 396 7.79 11.11 -12.05
N ILE A 397 7.54 9.81 -11.87
CA ILE A 397 8.04 9.06 -10.73
C ILE A 397 9.11 8.08 -11.21
N ARG A 398 10.20 7.97 -10.47
CA ARG A 398 11.23 6.95 -10.68
C ARG A 398 11.57 6.28 -9.36
N LEU A 399 11.83 4.98 -9.40
CA LEU A 399 12.26 4.21 -8.24
C LEU A 399 13.73 3.86 -8.38
N ARG A 400 14.49 3.99 -7.29
CA ARG A 400 15.83 3.41 -7.22
C ARG A 400 15.74 1.99 -6.70
N ILE A 401 15.93 1.00 -7.57
CA ILE A 401 15.87 -0.42 -7.22
C ILE A 401 17.26 -1.03 -7.45
N ASP A 402 17.82 -1.67 -6.42
CA ASP A 402 19.16 -2.27 -6.46
C ASP A 402 20.25 -1.32 -7.03
N GLY A 403 20.12 -0.02 -6.76
CA GLY A 403 21.02 1.05 -7.18
C GLY A 403 20.72 1.66 -8.56
N GLY A 404 19.96 0.97 -9.41
CA GLY A 404 19.51 1.46 -10.71
C GLY A 404 18.25 2.32 -10.59
N LEU A 405 18.16 3.39 -11.37
CA LEU A 405 16.98 4.26 -11.41
C LEU A 405 16.07 3.79 -12.55
N VAL A 406 14.83 3.43 -12.25
CA VAL A 406 13.85 2.92 -13.22
C VAL A 406 12.60 3.79 -13.24
N PRO A 407 11.99 4.03 -14.43
CA PRO A 407 10.66 4.67 -14.52
C PRO A 407 9.62 3.91 -13.71
N TYR A 408 8.64 4.64 -13.18
CA TYR A 408 7.51 4.09 -12.47
C TYR A 408 6.20 4.44 -13.19
N ASP A 409 5.60 3.43 -13.82
CA ASP A 409 4.40 3.61 -14.65
C ASP A 409 3.10 3.24 -13.91
N GLY A 410 3.20 2.91 -12.62
CA GLY A 410 2.05 2.51 -11.80
C GLY A 410 1.11 3.66 -11.42
N LEU A 411 1.51 4.91 -11.64
CA LEU A 411 0.67 6.10 -11.52
C LEU A 411 0.98 7.09 -12.66
N LYS A 412 -0.05 7.48 -13.40
CA LYS A 412 0.00 8.65 -14.29
C LYS A 412 -0.59 9.85 -13.56
N LEU A 413 0.20 10.91 -13.41
CA LEU A 413 -0.21 12.11 -12.68
C LEU A 413 -0.27 13.32 -13.61
N SER A 414 -1.36 14.09 -13.54
CA SER A 414 -1.37 15.48 -14.02
C SER A 414 -0.47 16.35 -13.14
N GLU A 415 -0.08 17.52 -13.63
CA GLU A 415 0.72 18.50 -12.87
C GLU A 415 0.07 18.87 -11.52
N SER A 416 -1.26 18.97 -11.51
CA SER A 416 -2.03 19.25 -10.30
C SER A 416 -1.98 18.10 -9.30
N GLU A 417 -2.04 16.85 -9.75
CA GLU A 417 -1.99 15.66 -8.90
C GLU A 417 -0.59 15.43 -8.35
N GLY A 418 0.45 15.59 -9.19
CA GLY A 418 1.84 15.53 -8.73
C GLY A 418 2.11 16.57 -7.64
N THR A 419 1.61 17.81 -7.81
CA THR A 419 1.74 18.87 -6.81
C THR A 419 1.00 18.52 -5.51
N ARG A 420 -0.21 17.94 -5.59
CA ARG A 420 -0.96 17.50 -4.41
C ARG A 420 -0.26 16.35 -3.69
N LEU A 421 0.26 15.36 -4.42
CA LEU A 421 1.05 14.26 -3.86
C LEU A 421 2.27 14.77 -3.09
N LEU A 422 3.01 15.72 -3.67
CA LEU A 422 4.13 16.37 -2.99
C LEU A 422 3.69 17.09 -1.70
N ASN A 423 2.55 17.79 -1.74
CA ASN A 423 2.03 18.46 -0.54
C ASN A 423 1.68 17.44 0.57
N ILE A 424 1.13 16.26 0.24
CA ILE A 424 0.88 15.19 1.23
C ILE A 424 2.21 14.75 1.86
N PHE A 425 3.26 14.51 1.06
CA PHE A 425 4.59 14.22 1.59
C PHE A 425 5.08 15.32 2.54
N LYS A 426 4.95 16.60 2.16
CA LYS A 426 5.35 17.75 2.98
C LYS A 426 4.56 17.82 4.29
N ILE A 427 3.24 17.66 4.26
CA ILE A 427 2.38 17.65 5.46
C ILE A 427 2.80 16.54 6.42
N ARG A 428 2.95 15.32 5.90
CA ARG A 428 3.32 14.13 6.70
C ARG A 428 4.74 14.25 7.29
N ALA A 429 5.62 14.98 6.61
CA ALA A 429 6.98 15.29 7.08
C ALA A 429 7.06 16.59 7.91
N GLN A 430 5.93 17.24 8.22
CA GLN A 430 5.84 18.51 8.96
C GLN A 430 6.60 19.68 8.31
N LEU A 431 6.60 19.73 6.97
CA LEU A 431 7.21 20.78 6.16
C LEU A 431 6.21 21.87 5.78
N ASP A 432 6.70 23.05 5.45
CA ASP A 432 5.88 24.19 5.03
C ASP A 432 5.45 24.00 3.56
N ILE A 433 4.16 23.74 3.35
CA ILE A 433 3.55 23.60 2.01
C ILE A 433 3.54 24.89 1.20
N SER A 434 3.57 26.05 1.87
CA SER A 434 3.52 27.37 1.24
C SER A 434 4.89 27.80 0.72
N GLU A 435 5.97 27.36 1.38
CA GLU A 435 7.33 27.61 0.93
C GLU A 435 7.71 26.59 -0.15
N ARG A 436 8.03 27.08 -1.35
CA ARG A 436 8.41 26.27 -2.53
C ARG A 436 9.69 26.75 -3.19
N ARG A 437 10.35 27.75 -2.60
CA ARG A 437 11.53 28.44 -3.15
C ARG A 437 12.81 28.08 -2.40
N LEU A 438 12.69 27.40 -1.27
CA LEU A 438 13.82 26.90 -0.48
C LEU A 438 13.77 25.38 -0.40
N PRO A 439 14.93 24.69 -0.37
CA PRO A 439 14.98 23.26 -0.06
C PRO A 439 14.44 23.00 1.34
N GLN A 440 13.73 21.89 1.51
CA GLN A 440 13.19 21.47 2.81
C GLN A 440 13.50 19.99 3.06
N GLY A 441 13.72 19.64 4.33
CA GLY A 441 14.05 18.28 4.74
C GLY A 441 13.25 17.86 5.95
N GLY A 442 12.67 16.66 5.91
CA GLY A 442 11.88 16.12 7.01
C GLY A 442 11.86 14.58 7.01
N SER A 443 11.22 14.01 8.02
CA SER A 443 11.10 12.56 8.19
C SER A 443 9.64 12.17 8.42
N ILE A 444 9.24 11.00 7.93
CA ILE A 444 7.91 10.43 8.11
C ILE A 444 8.08 9.01 8.64
N ARG A 445 7.50 8.71 9.80
CA ARG A 445 7.41 7.31 10.26
C ARG A 445 6.11 6.70 9.78
N VAL A 446 6.22 5.59 9.05
CA VAL A 446 5.10 4.85 8.49
C VAL A 446 5.27 3.38 8.79
N ARG A 447 4.19 2.70 9.17
CA ARG A 447 4.12 1.25 9.24
C ARG A 447 3.46 0.78 7.95
N ILE A 448 4.15 -0.08 7.21
CA ILE A 448 3.63 -0.69 6.00
C ILE A 448 3.60 -2.19 6.28
N HIS A 449 2.38 -2.76 6.34
CA HIS A 449 2.14 -4.12 6.81
C HIS A 449 2.58 -4.27 8.29
N LYS A 450 3.49 -5.20 8.60
CA LYS A 450 4.06 -5.41 9.93
C LYS A 450 5.41 -4.73 10.15
N ALA A 451 5.94 -4.04 9.14
CA ALA A 451 7.27 -3.45 9.20
C ALA A 451 7.19 -1.92 9.35
N LEU A 452 7.98 -1.38 10.27
CA LEU A 452 8.16 0.05 10.46
C LEU A 452 9.20 0.59 9.46
N TYR A 453 8.90 1.74 8.86
CA TYR A 453 9.77 2.46 7.94
C TYR A 453 9.91 3.92 8.39
N ASP A 454 11.14 4.43 8.31
CA ASP A 454 11.46 5.85 8.39
C ASP A 454 11.72 6.38 6.97
N LEU A 455 10.87 7.27 6.50
CA LEU A 455 10.99 7.91 5.21
C LEU A 455 11.67 9.26 5.37
N ARG A 456 12.75 9.50 4.62
CA ARG A 456 13.43 10.80 4.63
C ARG A 456 13.08 11.56 3.38
N LEU A 457 12.35 12.65 3.56
CA LEU A 457 11.94 13.54 2.49
C LEU A 457 12.93 14.69 2.36
N GLN A 458 13.41 14.92 1.15
CA GLN A 458 14.10 16.15 0.76
C GLN A 458 13.39 16.75 -0.45
N THR A 459 13.00 18.01 -0.35
CA THR A 459 12.42 18.76 -1.46
C THR A 459 13.38 19.81 -1.98
N GLN A 460 13.39 20.04 -3.29
CA GLN A 460 14.29 20.95 -3.97
C GLN A 460 13.53 21.73 -5.05
N PRO A 461 13.48 23.07 -4.97
CA PRO A 461 12.96 23.92 -6.04
C PRO A 461 13.76 23.74 -7.34
N THR A 462 13.06 23.60 -8.46
CA THR A 462 13.63 23.44 -9.81
C THR A 462 12.89 24.32 -10.83
N LEU A 463 13.30 24.26 -12.11
CA LEU A 463 12.72 25.08 -13.18
C LEU A 463 11.22 24.82 -13.41
N PHE A 464 10.77 23.56 -13.29
CA PHE A 464 9.41 23.14 -13.63
C PHE A 464 8.54 22.81 -12.41
N GLY A 465 9.04 23.06 -11.20
CA GLY A 465 8.34 22.71 -9.96
C GLY A 465 9.30 22.36 -8.83
N GLU A 466 8.78 21.79 -7.76
CA GLU A 466 9.55 21.36 -6.60
C GLU A 466 9.74 19.84 -6.68
N ASN A 467 10.97 19.36 -6.89
CA ASN A 467 11.26 17.93 -6.91
C ASN A 467 11.34 17.38 -5.48
N ALA A 468 11.05 16.10 -5.30
CA ALA A 468 11.25 15.40 -4.05
C ALA A 468 12.01 14.08 -4.23
N VAL A 469 12.88 13.81 -3.26
CA VAL A 469 13.52 12.51 -3.08
C VAL A 469 13.11 11.98 -1.72
N ILE A 470 12.52 10.79 -1.71
CA ILE A 470 12.08 10.10 -0.50
C ILE A 470 12.91 8.84 -0.34
N ARG A 471 13.81 8.82 0.64
CA ARG A 471 14.58 7.61 0.97
C ARG A 471 13.78 6.73 1.92
N ILE A 472 13.65 5.46 1.58
CA ILE A 472 12.91 4.47 2.36
C ILE A 472 13.90 3.72 3.25
N LEU A 473 13.80 3.88 4.58
CA LEU A 473 14.63 3.17 5.55
C LEU A 473 13.76 2.22 6.37
N ALA A 474 13.93 0.92 6.18
CA ALA A 474 13.24 -0.07 7.00
C ALA A 474 13.87 -0.14 8.40
N GLN A 475 13.06 -0.04 9.45
CA GLN A 475 13.51 -0.07 10.85
C GLN A 475 13.58 -1.48 11.42
N ASP A 476 12.72 -2.39 10.94
CA ASP A 476 12.59 -3.77 11.47
C ASP A 476 13.29 -4.83 10.60
N MET A 477 14.24 -4.43 9.74
CA MET A 477 14.91 -5.40 8.88
C MET A 477 15.97 -6.21 9.63
N ARG A 478 15.93 -7.53 9.41
CA ARG A 478 16.96 -8.46 9.83
C ARG A 478 18.32 -8.00 9.28
N VAL A 479 19.28 -7.81 10.17
CA VAL A 479 20.69 -7.55 9.84
C VAL A 479 21.26 -8.78 9.13
N GLN A 480 22.03 -8.56 8.06
CA GLN A 480 22.69 -9.66 7.36
C GLN A 480 23.86 -10.16 8.19
N SER A 481 23.98 -11.48 8.32
CA SER A 481 25.19 -12.10 8.85
C SER A 481 26.40 -11.86 7.94
N ILE A 482 27.61 -11.96 8.47
CA ILE A 482 28.85 -11.78 7.70
C ILE A 482 28.91 -12.77 6.52
N GLU A 483 28.39 -13.98 6.70
CA GLU A 483 28.29 -15.01 5.67
C GLU A 483 27.33 -14.62 4.53
N GLU A 484 26.26 -13.88 4.83
CA GLU A 484 25.26 -13.43 3.86
C GLU A 484 25.74 -12.23 3.02
N LEU A 485 26.74 -11.47 3.50
CA LEU A 485 27.32 -10.31 2.79
C LEU A 485 27.99 -10.69 1.45
N GLY A 486 28.33 -11.97 1.25
CA GLY A 486 28.96 -12.47 0.03
C GLY A 486 30.50 -12.42 0.05
N PHE A 487 31.10 -12.30 1.23
CA PHE A 487 32.55 -12.41 1.39
C PHE A 487 33.03 -13.83 1.05
N PRO A 488 34.25 -13.98 0.49
CA PRO A 488 34.90 -15.28 0.48
C PRO A 488 34.96 -15.87 1.90
N PRO A 489 34.80 -17.19 2.08
CA PRO A 489 34.86 -17.81 3.42
C PRO A 489 36.14 -17.49 4.19
N GLU A 490 37.28 -17.38 3.51
CA GLU A 490 38.55 -17.01 4.15
C GLU A 490 38.56 -15.56 4.59
N THR A 491 38.12 -14.63 3.74
CA THR A 491 37.97 -13.21 4.09
C THR A 491 37.02 -13.02 5.26
N ALA A 492 35.87 -13.71 5.26
CA ALA A 492 34.91 -13.67 6.36
C ALA A 492 35.55 -14.13 7.68
N ARG A 493 36.27 -15.26 7.67
CA ARG A 493 36.99 -15.76 8.85
C ARG A 493 38.04 -14.77 9.36
N THR A 494 38.82 -14.17 8.47
CA THR A 494 39.85 -13.20 8.87
C THR A 494 39.22 -11.92 9.41
N TYR A 495 38.16 -11.41 8.78
CA TYR A 495 37.40 -10.26 9.29
C TYR A 495 36.82 -10.54 10.68
N MET A 496 36.20 -11.70 10.89
CA MET A 496 35.70 -12.11 12.21
C MET A 496 36.80 -12.18 13.27
N ARG A 497 37.98 -12.71 12.94
CA ARG A 497 39.13 -12.71 13.86
C ARG A 497 39.60 -11.30 14.19
N VAL A 498 39.62 -10.40 13.21
CA VAL A 498 40.00 -9.00 13.44
C VAL A 498 39.04 -8.31 14.41
N LEU A 499 37.73 -8.54 14.27
CA LEU A 499 36.73 -7.98 15.18
C LEU A 499 36.82 -8.53 16.62
N GLN A 500 37.51 -9.65 16.83
CA GLN A 500 37.73 -10.21 18.18
C GLN A 500 38.90 -9.58 18.92
N ASN A 501 39.67 -8.68 18.29
CA ASN A 501 40.73 -7.96 18.99
C ASN A 501 40.18 -7.10 20.14
N PRO A 502 40.90 -6.99 21.26
CA PRO A 502 40.48 -6.17 22.39
C PRO A 502 40.50 -4.68 22.06
N SER A 503 41.43 -4.23 21.20
CA SER A 503 41.54 -2.84 20.79
C SER A 503 42.12 -2.66 19.39
N GLY A 504 41.90 -1.47 18.85
CA GLY A 504 42.45 -1.02 17.58
C GLY A 504 41.38 -0.39 16.68
N LEU A 505 41.82 0.08 15.51
CA LEU A 505 40.99 0.73 14.51
C LEU A 505 40.74 -0.22 13.33
N VAL A 506 39.48 -0.45 13.00
CA VAL A 506 39.06 -1.20 11.80
C VAL A 506 38.25 -0.27 10.91
N LEU A 507 38.66 -0.15 9.65
CA LEU A 507 38.04 0.76 8.70
C LEU A 507 37.33 0.00 7.59
N VAL A 508 36.11 0.38 7.30
CA VAL A 508 35.40 -0.02 6.07
C VAL A 508 35.36 1.16 5.13
N VAL A 509 35.93 1.03 3.94
CA VAL A 509 36.11 2.14 3.00
C VAL A 509 35.40 1.90 1.67
N GLY A 510 34.97 2.99 1.06
CA GLY A 510 34.26 2.97 -0.22
C GLY A 510 33.35 4.18 -0.41
N PRO A 511 32.81 4.38 -1.63
CA PRO A 511 31.91 5.47 -1.96
C PRO A 511 30.57 5.28 -1.26
N THR A 512 29.72 6.28 -1.39
CA THR A 512 28.32 6.19 -0.96
C THR A 512 27.62 5.01 -1.63
N GLY A 513 26.80 4.27 -0.88
CA GLY A 513 26.05 3.13 -1.40
C GLY A 513 26.87 1.85 -1.62
N SER A 514 28.12 1.77 -1.15
CA SER A 514 28.92 0.54 -1.23
C SER A 514 28.61 -0.50 -0.15
N GLY A 515 27.63 -0.25 0.73
CA GLY A 515 27.23 -1.20 1.79
C GLY A 515 28.09 -1.19 3.05
N LYS A 516 28.85 -0.11 3.30
CA LYS A 516 29.73 0.01 4.49
C LYS A 516 28.97 -0.18 5.81
N SER A 517 27.87 0.55 5.98
CA SER A 517 27.02 0.46 7.17
C SER A 517 26.51 -0.95 7.38
N THR A 518 26.06 -1.63 6.32
CA THR A 518 25.62 -3.04 6.35
C THR A 518 26.71 -3.98 6.86
N THR A 519 27.94 -3.81 6.40
CA THR A 519 29.08 -4.61 6.85
C THR A 519 29.50 -4.34 8.29
N LEU A 520 29.44 -3.07 8.70
CA LEU A 520 29.74 -2.66 10.07
C LEU A 520 28.70 -3.20 11.05
N TYR A 521 27.42 -3.08 10.73
CA TYR A 521 26.34 -3.57 11.56
C TYR A 521 26.33 -5.11 11.65
N ALA A 522 26.66 -5.83 10.56
CA ALA A 522 26.88 -7.28 10.62
C ALA A 522 27.99 -7.66 11.62
N GLY A 523 29.07 -6.87 11.64
CA GLY A 523 30.15 -7.01 12.62
C GLY A 523 29.69 -6.69 14.05
N LEU A 524 28.94 -5.60 14.23
CA LEU A 524 28.41 -5.21 15.54
C LEU A 524 27.42 -6.26 16.09
N GLU A 525 26.54 -6.80 15.25
CA GLU A 525 25.61 -7.86 15.64
C GLU A 525 26.38 -9.09 16.14
N LEU A 526 27.39 -9.54 15.38
CA LEU A 526 28.29 -10.63 15.81
C LEU A 526 28.90 -10.37 17.19
N LEU A 527 29.40 -9.15 17.42
CA LEU A 527 30.05 -8.77 18.69
C LEU A 527 29.06 -8.62 19.84
N SER A 528 27.80 -8.27 19.55
CA SER A 528 26.73 -8.10 20.55
C SER A 528 26.11 -9.41 21.01
N ASN A 529 26.28 -10.50 20.25
CA ASN A 529 25.49 -11.72 20.39
C ASN A 529 25.76 -12.48 21.69
N ASP A 530 26.97 -12.41 22.24
CA ASP A 530 27.30 -13.06 23.50
C ASP A 530 26.85 -12.26 24.74
N GLY A 531 26.43 -11.00 24.56
CA GLY A 531 25.98 -10.11 25.64
C GLY A 531 27.07 -9.68 26.63
N THR A 532 28.36 -9.92 26.31
CA THR A 532 29.48 -9.64 27.22
C THR A 532 30.11 -8.27 27.00
N ARG A 533 29.85 -7.63 25.86
CA ARG A 533 30.47 -6.38 25.44
C ARG A 533 29.48 -5.23 25.46
N LYS A 534 29.88 -4.08 26.00
CA LYS A 534 29.16 -2.82 25.85
C LYS A 534 29.55 -2.17 24.52
N ILE A 535 28.56 -2.01 23.64
CA ILE A 535 28.73 -1.42 22.32
C ILE A 535 27.99 -0.08 22.25
N VAL A 536 28.71 0.96 21.85
CA VAL A 536 28.17 2.31 21.65
C VAL A 536 28.43 2.79 20.23
N THR A 537 27.46 3.50 19.62
CA THR A 537 27.60 4.03 18.26
C THR A 537 27.26 5.51 18.18
N ILE A 538 27.94 6.23 17.30
CA ILE A 538 27.56 7.58 16.87
C ILE A 538 27.41 7.59 15.34
N GLU A 539 26.25 8.01 14.85
CA GLU A 539 25.86 7.86 13.44
C GLU A 539 25.15 9.12 12.91
N ASP A 540 25.15 9.30 11.59
CA ASP A 540 24.51 10.45 10.93
C ASP A 540 23.89 10.05 9.59
N PRO A 541 22.70 9.43 9.58
CA PRO A 541 21.88 9.02 10.73
C PRO A 541 22.12 7.58 11.21
N ILE A 542 21.36 7.17 12.23
CA ILE A 542 21.10 5.75 12.50
C ILE A 542 20.23 5.17 11.36
N GLU A 543 20.70 4.10 10.71
CA GLU A 543 19.98 3.48 9.58
C GLU A 543 18.89 2.49 10.04
N TYR A 544 19.20 1.67 11.05
CA TYR A 544 18.29 0.69 11.67
C TYR A 544 18.63 0.51 13.14
N CYS A 545 17.61 0.14 13.93
CA CYS A 545 17.76 -0.08 15.36
C CYS A 545 18.35 -1.47 15.62
N LEU A 546 19.54 -1.51 16.21
CA LEU A 546 20.21 -2.74 16.60
C LEU A 546 19.88 -3.12 18.04
N PRO A 547 19.32 -4.32 18.29
CA PRO A 547 19.10 -4.78 19.65
C PRO A 547 20.43 -4.93 20.39
N ARG A 548 20.44 -4.64 21.70
CA ARG A 548 21.61 -4.73 22.60
C ARG A 548 22.73 -3.72 22.34
N ILE A 549 22.52 -2.73 21.45
CA ILE A 549 23.52 -1.72 21.12
C ILE A 549 22.99 -0.32 21.46
N GLN A 550 23.84 0.50 22.07
CA GLN A 550 23.49 1.90 22.40
C GLN A 550 23.83 2.81 21.23
N GLN A 551 22.83 3.14 20.40
CA GLN A 551 23.03 3.98 19.23
C GLN A 551 22.69 5.44 19.51
N SER A 552 23.60 6.34 19.17
CA SER A 552 23.44 7.79 19.25
C SER A 552 23.48 8.39 17.86
N GLN A 553 22.69 9.44 17.63
CA GLN A 553 22.72 10.19 16.37
C GLN A 553 23.39 11.55 16.57
N VAL A 554 24.15 12.00 15.56
CA VAL A 554 24.67 13.36 15.50
C VAL A 554 23.52 14.37 15.58
N ASN A 555 23.70 15.41 16.39
CA ASN A 555 22.76 16.51 16.50
C ASN A 555 23.50 17.84 16.35
N VAL A 556 23.54 18.33 15.11
CA VAL A 556 24.21 19.58 14.76
C VAL A 556 23.59 20.78 15.48
N ALA A 557 22.26 20.79 15.69
CA ALA A 557 21.57 21.91 16.33
C ALA A 557 21.98 22.11 17.79
N THR A 558 22.33 21.02 18.49
CA THR A 558 22.84 21.07 19.87
C THR A 558 24.36 21.09 19.95
N GLY A 559 25.07 21.04 18.82
CA GLY A 559 26.52 20.92 18.76
C GLY A 559 27.06 19.55 19.19
N PHE A 560 26.26 18.48 19.07
CA PHE A 560 26.67 17.11 19.39
C PHE A 560 27.20 16.42 18.13
N HIS A 561 28.51 16.54 17.89
CA HIS A 561 29.19 15.99 16.71
C HIS A 561 29.89 14.64 17.00
N PHE A 562 30.50 14.04 15.98
CA PHE A 562 31.20 12.75 16.10
C PHE A 562 32.31 12.77 17.17
N SER A 563 33.18 13.78 17.16
CA SER A 563 34.28 13.92 18.13
C SER A 563 33.78 14.05 19.58
N ASP A 564 32.69 14.79 19.81
CA ASP A 564 32.08 14.96 21.12
C ASP A 564 31.49 13.65 21.65
N ALA A 565 30.86 12.87 20.77
CA ALA A 565 30.32 11.57 21.11
C ALA A 565 31.43 10.60 21.54
N ILE A 566 32.54 10.51 20.79
CA ILE A 566 33.69 9.65 21.16
C ILE A 566 34.22 10.03 22.56
N ARG A 567 34.39 11.32 22.83
CA ARG A 567 34.82 11.80 24.17
C ARG A 567 33.83 11.43 25.26
N SER A 568 32.54 11.42 24.96
CA SER A 568 31.49 11.00 25.90
C SER A 568 31.51 9.50 26.14
N PHE A 569 31.69 8.71 25.08
CA PHE A 569 31.76 7.25 25.11
C PHE A 569 32.91 6.75 25.98
N LEU A 570 34.06 7.42 26.00
CA LEU A 570 35.16 7.07 26.91
C LEU A 570 34.79 7.13 28.41
N ARG A 571 33.68 7.78 28.78
CA ARG A 571 33.13 7.79 30.16
C ARG A 571 31.95 6.84 30.35
N GLN A 572 31.60 6.09 29.32
CA GLN A 572 30.50 5.12 29.32
C GLN A 572 31.00 3.69 29.54
N ASP A 573 32.30 3.45 29.73
CA ASP A 573 32.86 2.10 29.87
C ASP A 573 32.51 1.15 28.69
N PRO A 574 32.66 1.56 27.42
CA PRO A 574 32.39 0.69 26.28
C PRO A 574 33.57 -0.25 26.02
N ASP A 575 33.30 -1.38 25.35
CA ASP A 575 34.33 -2.26 24.78
C ASP A 575 34.54 -1.96 23.29
N VAL A 576 33.44 -1.65 22.59
CA VAL A 576 33.41 -1.41 21.14
C VAL A 576 32.72 -0.08 20.85
N MET A 577 33.32 0.72 19.98
CA MET A 577 32.76 1.96 19.48
C MET A 577 32.58 1.90 17.96
N LEU A 578 31.39 2.23 17.47
CA LEU A 578 31.20 2.55 16.05
C LEU A 578 31.15 4.07 15.89
N VAL A 579 32.04 4.60 15.06
CA VAL A 579 31.98 5.99 14.60
C VAL A 579 31.54 5.93 13.14
N GLY A 580 30.33 6.42 12.84
CA GLY A 580 29.71 6.28 11.52
C GLY A 580 30.65 6.63 10.36
N GLU A 581 31.43 7.70 10.52
CA GLU A 581 32.50 8.05 9.59
C GLU A 581 33.53 9.02 10.21
N ILE A 582 34.74 9.03 9.65
CA ILE A 582 35.79 10.00 9.98
C ILE A 582 35.90 11.00 8.82
N ARG A 583 35.31 12.19 9.00
CA ARG A 583 35.34 13.27 7.98
C ARG A 583 36.48 14.27 8.17
N ASP A 584 36.89 14.48 9.42
CA ASP A 584 37.82 15.52 9.84
C ASP A 584 38.93 14.99 10.76
N GLY A 585 39.97 15.79 10.93
CA GLY A 585 41.13 15.43 11.74
C GLY A 585 40.88 15.38 13.24
N GLU A 586 39.82 16.03 13.74
CA GLU A 586 39.45 15.95 15.15
C GLU A 586 38.84 14.59 15.47
N THR A 587 37.87 14.17 14.67
CA THR A 587 37.23 12.85 14.77
C THR A 587 38.26 11.73 14.57
N ALA A 588 39.16 11.88 13.59
CA ALA A 588 40.25 10.92 13.38
C ALA A 588 41.15 10.77 14.63
N ARG A 589 41.51 11.90 15.26
CA ARG A 589 42.35 11.93 16.46
C ARG A 589 41.67 11.25 17.65
N GLU A 590 40.40 11.54 17.88
CA GLU A 590 39.65 10.92 18.99
C GLU A 590 39.43 9.42 18.74
N ALA A 591 39.19 9.00 17.50
CA ALA A 591 39.06 7.58 17.14
C ALA A 591 40.36 6.80 17.41
N ILE A 592 41.50 7.31 16.95
CA ILE A 592 42.82 6.69 17.22
C ILE A 592 43.11 6.67 18.73
N ARG A 593 42.81 7.74 19.45
CA ARG A 593 43.00 7.80 20.90
C ARG A 593 42.11 6.80 21.64
N ALA A 594 40.87 6.61 21.21
CA ALA A 594 39.99 5.59 21.76
C ALA A 594 40.58 4.19 21.55
N SER A 595 41.14 3.91 20.36
CA SER A 595 41.86 2.66 20.09
C SER A 595 43.07 2.45 21.01
N GLN A 596 43.90 3.49 21.18
CA GLN A 596 45.08 3.48 22.07
C GLN A 596 44.74 3.22 23.54
N THR A 597 43.53 3.61 23.96
CA THR A 597 43.05 3.43 25.33
C THR A 597 42.37 2.09 25.57
N GLY A 598 42.46 1.15 24.62
CA GLY A 598 42.02 -0.22 24.80
C GLY A 598 40.64 -0.54 24.20
N HIS A 599 40.12 0.30 23.30
CA HIS A 599 38.80 0.09 22.69
C HIS A 599 38.92 -0.42 21.25
N LEU A 600 38.01 -1.28 20.83
CA LEU A 600 37.86 -1.61 19.42
C LEU A 600 37.00 -0.52 18.76
N VAL A 601 37.58 0.21 17.80
CA VAL A 601 36.90 1.29 17.09
C VAL A 601 36.65 0.84 15.65
N LEU A 602 35.38 0.82 15.26
CA LEU A 602 34.96 0.59 13.89
C LEU A 602 34.56 1.93 13.26
N SER A 603 34.99 2.19 12.03
CA SER A 603 34.58 3.40 11.32
C SER A 603 34.63 3.28 9.81
N THR A 604 34.22 4.35 9.12
CA THR A 604 34.31 4.46 7.67
C THR A 604 35.16 5.63 7.19
N LEU A 605 35.76 5.45 6.02
CA LEU A 605 36.37 6.51 5.22
C LEU A 605 35.91 6.42 3.76
N HIS A 606 35.97 7.55 3.08
CA HIS A 606 35.75 7.62 1.64
C HIS A 606 37.06 7.47 0.87
N CYS A 607 37.50 6.22 0.72
CA CYS A 607 38.66 5.83 -0.07
C CYS A 607 38.27 4.78 -1.12
N ASN A 608 39.05 4.66 -2.19
CA ASN A 608 38.80 3.67 -3.23
C ASN A 608 39.45 2.32 -2.91
N GLU A 609 40.65 2.35 -2.34
CA GLU A 609 41.44 1.17 -1.98
C GLU A 609 41.68 1.05 -0.49
N SER A 610 42.14 -0.14 -0.08
CA SER A 610 42.50 -0.41 1.31
C SER A 610 43.74 0.37 1.78
N THR A 611 44.77 0.51 0.94
CA THR A 611 46.01 1.23 1.26
C THR A 611 45.84 2.75 1.29
N ASP A 612 44.92 3.30 0.48
CA ASP A 612 44.58 4.73 0.47
C ASP A 612 44.11 5.25 1.83
N ALA A 613 43.55 4.37 2.67
CA ALA A 613 43.08 4.75 4.00
C ALA A 613 44.21 5.28 4.89
N VAL A 614 45.43 4.75 4.75
CA VAL A 614 46.61 5.23 5.49
C VAL A 614 46.94 6.67 5.11
N GLN A 615 47.06 6.95 3.81
CA GLN A 615 47.32 8.30 3.32
C GLN A 615 46.19 9.26 3.73
N ARG A 616 44.94 8.79 3.68
CA ARG A 616 43.80 9.62 4.08
C ARG A 616 43.86 10.03 5.55
N LEU A 617 44.28 9.14 6.45
CA LEU A 617 44.46 9.49 7.87
C LEU A 617 45.62 10.49 8.06
N VAL A 618 46.70 10.36 7.28
CA VAL A 618 47.79 11.34 7.25
C VAL A 618 47.31 12.71 6.77
N ASP A 619 46.50 12.76 5.71
CA ASP A 619 45.91 14.00 5.19
C ASP A 619 44.96 14.67 6.19
N LEU A 620 44.35 13.88 7.07
CA LEU A 620 43.55 14.33 8.22
C LEU A 620 44.41 14.72 9.44
N GLY A 621 45.74 14.80 9.27
CA GLY A 621 46.67 15.31 10.27
C GLY A 621 47.06 14.31 11.35
N GLN A 622 46.88 13.00 11.11
CA GLN A 622 47.35 11.95 12.02
C GLN A 622 48.78 11.53 11.67
N ASP A 623 49.61 11.23 12.67
CA ASP A 623 50.98 10.79 12.47
C ASP A 623 51.06 9.28 12.17
N LEU A 624 52.01 8.89 11.33
CA LEU A 624 52.21 7.49 10.92
C LEU A 624 52.41 6.52 12.10
N PRO A 625 53.19 6.84 13.15
CA PRO A 625 53.30 5.98 14.33
C PRO A 625 51.97 5.67 15.01
N SER A 626 51.11 6.69 15.21
CA SER A 626 49.79 6.51 15.78
C SER A 626 48.87 5.67 14.89
N ILE A 627 48.95 5.83 13.55
CA ILE A 627 48.17 5.01 12.62
C ILE A 627 48.68 3.55 12.63
N ALA A 628 49.99 3.34 12.54
CA ALA A 628 50.59 2.00 12.47
C ALA A 628 50.34 1.17 13.74
N SER A 629 50.33 1.81 14.91
CA SER A 629 50.06 1.12 16.19
C SER A 629 48.62 0.64 16.31
N GLU A 630 47.65 1.44 15.84
CA GLU A 630 46.23 1.18 16.08
C GLU A 630 45.49 0.52 14.93
N LEU A 631 45.88 0.77 13.67
CA LEU A 631 45.18 0.23 12.50
C LEU A 631 45.32 -1.30 12.45
N ARG A 632 44.19 -2.02 12.52
CA ARG A 632 44.13 -3.49 12.51
C ARG A 632 43.79 -4.04 11.13
N ALA A 633 42.84 -3.41 10.45
CA ALA A 633 42.44 -3.81 9.11
C ALA A 633 41.73 -2.69 8.36
N VAL A 634 41.80 -2.74 7.04
CA VAL A 634 40.98 -1.94 6.13
C VAL A 634 40.25 -2.87 5.17
N LEU A 635 38.93 -2.73 5.09
CA LEU A 635 38.06 -3.43 4.16
C LEU A 635 37.55 -2.43 3.11
N ALA A 636 38.07 -2.50 1.89
CA ALA A 636 37.58 -1.71 0.77
C ALA A 636 36.42 -2.45 0.09
N GLN A 637 35.29 -1.75 -0.12
CA GLN A 637 34.05 -2.36 -0.56
C GLN A 637 33.38 -1.63 -1.73
N ARG A 638 32.74 -2.43 -2.60
CA ARG A 638 31.75 -2.04 -3.61
C ARG A 638 30.58 -3.02 -3.58
N LEU A 639 29.45 -2.63 -4.19
CA LEU A 639 28.33 -3.53 -4.45
C LEU A 639 28.18 -3.75 -5.96
N ALA A 640 28.01 -5.01 -6.35
CA ALA A 640 27.67 -5.41 -7.71
C ALA A 640 26.26 -6.00 -7.74
N ARG A 641 25.56 -5.86 -8.86
CA ARG A 641 24.24 -6.48 -9.08
C ARG A 641 24.42 -7.98 -9.31
N ARG A 642 23.52 -8.79 -8.76
CA ARG A 642 23.52 -10.23 -8.99
C ARG A 642 22.74 -10.55 -10.24
N VAL A 643 23.30 -11.38 -11.12
CA VAL A 643 22.58 -12.00 -12.23
C VAL A 643 21.41 -12.81 -11.64
N CYS A 644 20.21 -12.63 -12.19
CA CYS A 644 19.03 -13.33 -11.72
C CYS A 644 19.19 -14.84 -11.92
N LYS A 645 19.18 -15.61 -10.83
CA LYS A 645 19.37 -17.06 -10.86
C LYS A 645 18.31 -17.81 -11.67
N SER A 646 17.08 -17.26 -11.75
CA SER A 646 15.95 -17.90 -12.42
C SER A 646 15.97 -17.77 -13.96
N CYS A 647 16.72 -16.79 -14.49
CA CYS A 647 16.76 -16.52 -15.94
C CYS A 647 18.20 -16.35 -16.44
N ARG A 648 19.17 -16.95 -15.71
CA ARG A 648 20.58 -16.87 -16.05
C ARG A 648 20.88 -17.75 -17.26
N ILE A 649 21.52 -17.16 -18.25
CA ILE A 649 22.01 -17.83 -19.45
C ILE A 649 23.51 -17.60 -19.61
N GLU A 650 24.19 -18.57 -20.21
CA GLU A 650 25.58 -18.42 -20.63
C GLU A 650 25.63 -17.59 -21.92
N VAL A 651 26.57 -16.66 -21.99
CA VAL A 651 26.77 -15.78 -23.14
C VAL A 651 28.24 -15.75 -23.51
N ALA A 652 28.52 -15.55 -24.80
CA ALA A 652 29.89 -15.28 -25.23
C ALA A 652 30.37 -13.97 -24.60
N PRO A 653 31.63 -13.90 -24.13
CA PRO A 653 32.14 -12.71 -23.48
C PRO A 653 32.33 -11.59 -24.51
N ASP A 654 32.04 -10.36 -24.10
CA ASP A 654 32.27 -9.16 -24.92
C ASP A 654 33.77 -8.99 -25.21
N THR A 655 34.14 -9.01 -26.49
CA THR A 655 35.53 -8.99 -26.93
C THR A 655 36.29 -7.74 -26.49
N GLU A 656 35.64 -6.57 -26.48
CA GLU A 656 36.34 -5.32 -26.08
C GLU A 656 36.64 -5.30 -24.58
N LEU A 657 35.67 -5.68 -23.75
CA LEU A 657 35.87 -5.69 -22.31
C LEU A 657 36.82 -6.81 -21.88
N VAL A 658 36.78 -7.94 -22.59
CA VAL A 658 37.72 -9.03 -22.42
C VAL A 658 39.16 -8.57 -22.61
N ASP A 659 39.47 -7.84 -23.67
CA ASP A 659 40.85 -7.43 -23.96
C ASP A 659 41.42 -6.53 -22.85
N VAL A 660 40.56 -5.74 -22.22
CA VAL A 660 40.92 -4.93 -21.04
C VAL A 660 41.12 -5.81 -19.81
N VAL A 661 40.23 -6.78 -19.56
CA VAL A 661 40.29 -7.64 -18.36
C VAL A 661 41.41 -8.67 -18.45
N PHE A 662 41.66 -9.22 -19.63
CA PHE A 662 42.60 -10.29 -19.91
C PHE A 662 43.53 -9.93 -21.09
N PRO A 663 44.43 -8.94 -20.93
CA PRO A 663 45.31 -8.50 -22.03
C PRO A 663 46.28 -9.60 -22.51
N ALA A 664 46.52 -10.63 -21.68
CA ALA A 664 47.35 -11.79 -22.02
C ALA A 664 46.55 -12.95 -22.67
N GLY A 665 45.25 -12.77 -22.91
CA GLY A 665 44.35 -13.80 -23.44
C GLY A 665 43.39 -14.38 -22.39
N ILE A 666 42.21 -14.78 -22.85
CA ILE A 666 41.15 -15.37 -22.02
C ILE A 666 41.56 -16.79 -21.58
N PRO A 667 41.38 -17.16 -20.30
CA PRO A 667 41.49 -18.56 -19.87
C PRO A 667 40.49 -19.47 -20.59
N ASP A 668 40.89 -20.69 -20.97
CA ASP A 668 40.03 -21.65 -21.71
C ASP A 668 38.71 -21.99 -20.99
N ASP A 669 38.72 -21.95 -19.66
CA ASP A 669 37.59 -22.23 -18.78
C ASP A 669 36.74 -20.99 -18.46
N PHE A 670 37.12 -19.81 -18.95
CA PHE A 670 36.37 -18.59 -18.70
C PHE A 670 35.02 -18.63 -19.43
N ARG A 671 33.96 -18.40 -18.67
CA ARG A 671 32.58 -18.29 -19.15
C ARG A 671 31.98 -17.02 -18.60
N THR A 672 30.96 -16.51 -19.27
CA THR A 672 30.22 -15.33 -18.83
C THR A 672 28.74 -15.60 -18.85
N TRP A 673 28.01 -14.88 -17.98
CA TRP A 673 26.59 -15.07 -17.79
C TRP A 673 25.87 -13.74 -17.81
N ARG A 674 24.62 -13.77 -18.29
CA ARG A 674 23.67 -12.66 -18.25
C ARG A 674 22.31 -13.17 -17.81
N GLY A 675 21.48 -12.30 -17.24
CA GLY A 675 20.07 -12.60 -17.04
C GLY A 675 19.26 -12.11 -18.24
N GLN A 676 18.43 -12.97 -18.83
CA GLN A 676 17.58 -12.59 -19.97
C GLN A 676 16.32 -11.78 -19.58
N GLY A 677 16.01 -11.67 -18.28
CA GLY A 677 14.75 -11.10 -17.79
C GLY A 677 13.70 -12.18 -17.53
N CYS A 678 13.00 -12.09 -16.40
CA CYS A 678 11.87 -12.96 -16.05
C CYS A 678 10.98 -12.26 -15.00
N SER A 679 9.85 -12.88 -14.66
CA SER A 679 8.93 -12.39 -13.63
C SER A 679 9.62 -12.14 -12.29
N ARG A 680 10.51 -13.03 -11.85
CA ARG A 680 11.22 -12.89 -10.56
C ARG A 680 12.08 -11.62 -10.47
N CYS A 681 12.63 -11.16 -11.58
CA CYS A 681 13.46 -9.94 -11.60
C CYS A 681 12.75 -8.74 -12.23
N GLY A 682 11.45 -8.82 -12.50
CA GLY A 682 10.70 -7.77 -13.19
C GLY A 682 11.31 -7.41 -14.55
N GLY A 683 11.73 -8.42 -15.33
CA GLY A 683 12.34 -8.22 -16.65
C GLY A 683 13.78 -7.69 -16.66
N THR A 684 14.33 -7.22 -15.54
CA THR A 684 15.64 -6.53 -15.50
C THR A 684 16.86 -7.43 -15.72
N GLY A 685 16.71 -8.76 -15.61
CA GLY A 685 17.81 -9.72 -15.66
C GLY A 685 18.69 -9.77 -14.40
N VAL A 686 18.47 -8.91 -13.41
CA VAL A 686 19.24 -8.83 -12.16
C VAL A 686 18.33 -8.93 -10.93
N HIS A 687 18.80 -9.52 -9.85
CA HIS A 687 18.01 -9.62 -8.61
C HIS A 687 18.89 -9.63 -7.36
N GLY A 688 18.90 -8.51 -6.63
CA GLY A 688 19.72 -8.32 -5.43
C GLY A 688 21.17 -7.94 -5.75
N ARG A 689 21.98 -7.80 -4.69
CA ARG A 689 23.35 -7.27 -4.76
C ARG A 689 24.35 -8.17 -4.01
N VAL A 690 25.63 -8.09 -4.36
CA VAL A 690 26.73 -8.82 -3.71
C VAL A 690 27.89 -7.86 -3.42
N SER A 691 28.58 -8.08 -2.30
CA SER A 691 29.77 -7.31 -1.95
C SER A 691 30.98 -7.75 -2.76
N VAL A 692 31.69 -6.79 -3.33
CA VAL A 692 33.00 -6.96 -3.94
C VAL A 692 34.00 -6.30 -3.00
N VAL A 693 34.87 -7.10 -2.39
CA VAL A 693 35.73 -6.67 -1.29
C VAL A 693 37.20 -6.93 -1.57
N GLU A 694 38.01 -6.01 -1.09
CA GLU A 694 39.45 -6.14 -0.90
C GLU A 694 39.70 -5.95 0.60
N PHE A 695 40.34 -6.92 1.25
CA PHE A 695 40.52 -6.92 2.70
C PHE A 695 42.00 -7.00 3.07
N LEU A 696 42.49 -5.95 3.72
CA LEU A 696 43.89 -5.79 4.10
C LEU A 696 44.04 -5.78 5.63
N PRO A 697 44.48 -6.89 6.24
CA PRO A 697 44.91 -6.89 7.64
C PRO A 697 46.28 -6.22 7.79
N PHE A 698 46.46 -5.44 8.85
CA PHE A 698 47.71 -4.76 9.16
C PHE A 698 48.49 -5.55 10.23
N GLY A 699 49.32 -6.47 9.73
CA GLY A 699 50.31 -7.23 10.51
C GLY A 699 51.61 -6.44 10.77
N ASP A 700 52.60 -7.10 11.36
CA ASP A 700 53.84 -6.43 11.77
C ASP A 700 54.67 -5.95 10.58
N GLU A 701 54.73 -6.70 9.46
CA GLU A 701 55.46 -6.26 8.26
C GLU A 701 54.86 -4.98 7.65
N MET A 702 53.52 -4.88 7.62
CA MET A 702 52.84 -3.67 7.14
C MET A 702 53.12 -2.47 8.05
N ARG A 703 53.17 -2.68 9.37
CA ARG A 703 53.51 -1.63 10.33
C ARG A 703 54.94 -1.14 10.17
N GLU A 704 55.90 -2.05 10.03
CA GLU A 704 57.30 -1.70 9.78
C GLU A 704 57.46 -0.92 8.49
N ALA A 705 56.78 -1.33 7.41
CA ALA A 705 56.79 -0.61 6.14
C ALA A 705 56.20 0.81 6.27
N MET A 706 55.09 0.96 6.99
CA MET A 706 54.50 2.28 7.27
C MET A 706 55.46 3.18 8.05
N LEU A 707 56.09 2.66 9.09
CA LEU A 707 57.07 3.39 9.90
C LEU A 707 58.36 3.72 9.11
N GLY A 708 58.72 2.85 8.17
CA GLY A 708 59.83 3.06 7.22
C GLY A 708 59.55 4.10 6.14
N GLY A 709 58.35 4.70 6.09
CA GLY A 709 57.98 5.75 5.14
C GLY A 709 57.69 5.24 3.73
N TYR A 710 57.24 3.99 3.60
CA TYR A 710 56.85 3.42 2.31
C TYR A 710 55.72 4.24 1.68
N SER A 711 55.79 4.43 0.36
CA SER A 711 54.69 5.05 -0.39
C SER A 711 53.47 4.14 -0.40
N THR A 712 52.27 4.69 -0.64
CA THR A 712 51.03 3.92 -0.76
C THR A 712 51.14 2.79 -1.80
N GLN A 713 51.88 3.04 -2.89
CA GLN A 713 52.11 2.03 -3.93
C GLN A 713 53.04 0.91 -3.44
N ALA A 714 54.11 1.23 -2.70
CA ALA A 714 54.99 0.24 -2.11
C ALA A 714 54.27 -0.60 -1.04
N LEU A 715 53.41 0.01 -0.23
CA LEU A 715 52.53 -0.70 0.71
C LEU A 715 51.56 -1.64 -0.02
N ARG A 716 51.03 -1.23 -1.18
CA ARG A 716 50.15 -2.08 -1.99
C ARG A 716 50.90 -3.27 -2.59
N SER A 717 52.11 -3.05 -3.11
CA SER A 717 52.97 -4.14 -3.59
C SER A 717 53.29 -5.15 -2.49
N LEU A 718 53.66 -4.66 -1.30
CA LEU A 718 53.89 -5.52 -0.14
C LEU A 718 52.62 -6.30 0.24
N ALA A 719 51.46 -5.65 0.24
CA ALA A 719 50.19 -6.32 0.52
C ALA A 719 49.90 -7.46 -0.45
N PHE A 720 50.22 -7.31 -1.75
CA PHE A 720 50.11 -8.39 -2.74
C PHE A 720 51.06 -9.55 -2.45
N GLU A 721 52.30 -9.27 -2.05
CA GLU A 721 53.26 -10.31 -1.63
C GLU A 721 52.76 -11.11 -0.43
N HIS A 722 51.95 -10.49 0.43
CA HIS A 722 51.30 -11.11 1.58
C HIS A 722 49.88 -11.64 1.29
N GLY A 723 49.50 -11.79 0.02
CA GLY A 723 48.28 -12.49 -0.38
C GLY A 723 47.00 -11.62 -0.40
N LEU A 724 47.13 -10.29 -0.51
CA LEU A 724 45.99 -9.42 -0.78
C LEU A 724 45.33 -9.84 -2.11
N VAL A 725 44.04 -10.18 -2.05
CA VAL A 725 43.21 -10.34 -3.26
C VAL A 725 42.62 -8.98 -3.61
N SER A 726 42.97 -8.46 -4.77
CA SER A 726 42.49 -7.17 -5.26
C SER A 726 40.98 -7.18 -5.50
N MET A 727 40.37 -6.00 -5.47
CA MET A 727 38.96 -5.86 -5.81
C MET A 727 38.65 -6.33 -7.25
N ARG A 728 39.61 -6.17 -8.17
CA ARG A 728 39.52 -6.67 -9.55
C ARG A 728 39.49 -8.18 -9.60
N GLU A 729 40.44 -8.87 -8.96
CA GLU A 729 40.48 -10.34 -8.92
C GLU A 729 39.18 -10.89 -8.33
N ARG A 730 38.71 -10.27 -7.23
CA ARG A 730 37.43 -10.64 -6.64
C ARG A 730 36.26 -10.46 -7.60
N ALA A 731 36.24 -9.36 -8.36
CA ALA A 731 35.19 -9.12 -9.35
C ALA A 731 35.23 -10.17 -10.48
N VAL A 732 36.43 -10.54 -10.96
CA VAL A 732 36.60 -11.58 -11.99
C VAL A 732 36.14 -12.95 -11.49
N GLU A 733 36.39 -13.32 -10.23
CA GLU A 733 35.84 -14.55 -9.63
C GLU A 733 34.30 -14.57 -9.59
N LEU A 734 33.69 -13.43 -9.28
CA LEU A 734 32.23 -13.29 -9.28
C LEU A 734 31.64 -13.38 -10.69
N VAL A 735 32.37 -12.90 -11.70
CA VAL A 735 32.03 -13.12 -13.10
C VAL A 735 32.14 -14.60 -13.43
N LYS A 736 33.27 -15.26 -13.12
CA LYS A 736 33.50 -16.70 -13.36
C LYS A 736 32.49 -17.63 -12.68
N SER A 737 31.86 -17.20 -11.60
CA SER A 737 30.81 -17.97 -10.91
C SER A 737 29.39 -17.68 -11.41
N GLY A 738 29.26 -16.78 -12.38
CA GLY A 738 27.98 -16.33 -12.93
C GLY A 738 27.12 -15.61 -11.90
N ILE A 739 27.75 -14.95 -10.92
CA ILE A 739 27.08 -14.11 -9.93
C ILE A 739 26.95 -12.69 -10.46
N VAL A 740 27.99 -12.17 -11.11
CA VAL A 740 28.03 -10.83 -11.72
C VAL A 740 28.22 -10.97 -13.23
N ALA A 741 27.57 -10.13 -14.01
CA ALA A 741 27.78 -10.11 -15.46
C ALA A 741 29.08 -9.38 -15.81
N LEU A 742 29.79 -9.82 -16.85
CA LEU A 742 31.04 -9.19 -17.29
C LEU A 742 30.83 -7.71 -17.62
N GLU A 743 29.74 -7.39 -18.33
CA GLU A 743 29.30 -6.03 -18.69
C GLU A 743 29.01 -5.10 -17.49
N ASP A 744 28.84 -5.66 -16.28
CA ASP A 744 28.58 -4.88 -15.08
C ASP A 744 29.87 -4.43 -14.36
N LEU A 745 31.05 -4.99 -14.70
CA LEU A 745 32.31 -4.60 -14.07
C LEU A 745 32.59 -3.08 -14.12
N PRO A 746 32.42 -2.37 -15.27
CA PRO A 746 32.69 -0.94 -15.36
C PRO A 746 31.78 -0.06 -14.49
N ARG A 747 30.67 -0.61 -13.98
CA ARG A 747 29.74 0.14 -13.12
C ARG A 747 30.30 0.40 -11.72
N PHE A 748 31.20 -0.44 -11.24
CA PHE A 748 31.74 -0.35 -9.88
C PHE A 748 33.27 -0.38 -9.80
N LEU A 749 33.95 -0.79 -10.87
CA LEU A 749 35.39 -0.64 -11.06
C LEU A 749 35.67 0.29 -12.25
N PRO A 750 36.57 1.30 -12.11
CA PRO A 750 36.93 2.15 -13.23
C PRO A 750 37.73 1.36 -14.29
N LEU A 751 37.58 1.72 -15.57
CA LEU A 751 38.14 0.98 -16.71
C LEU A 751 39.65 0.69 -16.57
N HIS A 752 40.44 1.65 -16.10
CA HIS A 752 41.89 1.49 -15.91
C HIS A 752 42.27 0.46 -14.83
N ARG A 753 41.31 -0.02 -14.03
CA ARG A 753 41.49 -1.05 -12.99
C ARG A 753 40.89 -2.41 -13.35
N LEU A 754 40.36 -2.55 -14.57
CA LEU A 754 39.87 -3.84 -15.05
C LEU A 754 41.03 -4.74 -15.49
N GLY A 755 42.14 -4.15 -15.95
CA GLY A 755 43.37 -4.86 -16.28
C GLY A 755 44.13 -5.38 -15.05
N PRO A 756 45.07 -6.33 -15.23
CA PRO A 756 45.89 -6.86 -14.14
C PRO A 756 46.64 -5.77 -13.40
N GLU A 757 46.57 -5.80 -12.08
CA GLU A 757 47.43 -4.97 -11.25
C GLU A 757 48.84 -5.56 -11.26
N LEU A 758 49.81 -4.77 -11.73
CA LEU A 758 51.21 -5.19 -11.82
C LEU A 758 51.83 -5.23 -10.42
N THR A 759 52.35 -6.39 -10.02
CA THR A 759 53.23 -6.51 -8.85
C THR A 759 54.60 -5.94 -9.18
N ALA A 760 55.37 -5.43 -8.21
CA ALA A 760 56.72 -4.90 -8.47
C ALA A 760 57.69 -5.94 -9.08
N THR A 761 57.30 -7.22 -9.08
CA THR A 761 57.99 -8.37 -9.65
C THR A 761 57.57 -8.75 -11.08
N THR A 762 56.61 -8.04 -11.70
CA THR A 762 56.12 -8.24 -13.07
C THR A 762 56.13 -6.93 -13.84
#